data_AF-C7NXR4-F1
#
_entry.id   AF-C7NXR4-F1
#
_cell.length_a   1.000
_cell.length_b   1.000
_cell.length_c   1.000
_cell.angle_alpha   90.00
_cell.angle_beta   90.00
_cell.angle_gamma   90.00
#
_symmetry.space_group_name_H-M   'P 1'
#
loop_
_entity.id
_entity.type
_entity.pdbx_description
1 polymer ?
#
loop_
_entity_poly.entity_id
_entity_poly.type
_entity_poly.pdbx_seq_one_letter_code
_entity_poly.pdbx_strand_id
1 'polypeptide(L)'
;MGEVTRGVVAVLVVVVLSGSIAPAITVADSSAVETTVDTDVPASADRSGSPPKQLSAGVGQFGLGVGDTAGSDTGQQDDGTLGLTQRFQRLPERPGTVRVRLTYSVPARVVSMRAALPDGATFVSRQGFARDNETHFRWRATTQQPTLTYDYRINETIDRTGPQASDGRALYAGTGEWALFERPPTPTYWEATGGTPIVFDRGSSTAGPGAAGEWLVYLGEHELHERTAHGQRFRLVVPAAATLSEPPSAILDALADSSDALRVGDRDETVFLIAAPTGSVEWGVRGVQTGDTDAWVRDAETLDQPDNAWLHEYVHTRQAFTPTSRTAWFTEASASYYAALLSLEQESVAFEAFRDRLARGTHPVYDGVVLSNVSTWEGAPDYDRGSLVAGELDRRLRVATDRERTLQDVFREMNGQQRPVSQLDFLELLATTGGTSVLDEGQTYTETTASVETWNRTTHAAVFGQLPARVGYELPPAGDADGYRITGPYRNETVTDDTIQLVTGERLTVDTLVSNAGGTAGVYNVSMRVNGTVVDETSGRIEAGESTTAPLSHRFPTPGTYHVVVDGERINVTVQRPVRANVVSLDVEPTTAQQGDTVVLTATLYNGEPRPGEATVVFTRDSEEVGRRHVTMPAYNRTSIEREISLPRPGTVSLGAGTVPSVEVMVRPNRVRTMTATATPTATATSRGDGAGPGVVALVVALSVLWVALRRRLG
;
A
#
# COMPACT_ATOMS: atom_id res chain seq x y z
N MET A 1 -40.59 46.43 32.55
CA MET A 1 -39.57 47.42 32.16
C MET A 1 -39.31 47.15 30.68
N GLY A 2 -40.01 47.80 29.74
CA GLY A 2 -39.96 49.23 29.40
C GLY A 2 -39.00 49.35 28.22
N GLU A 3 -39.28 49.89 27.03
CA GLU A 3 -40.32 50.79 26.47
C GLU A 3 -40.42 50.45 24.94
N VAL A 4 -41.57 50.27 24.29
CA VAL A 4 -42.50 51.24 23.63
C VAL A 4 -41.79 52.44 22.97
N THR A 5 -41.74 52.58 21.63
CA THR A 5 -42.69 53.38 20.78
C THR A 5 -42.37 53.16 19.27
N ARG A 6 -43.34 52.78 18.41
CA ARG A 6 -44.12 53.60 17.42
C ARG A 6 -43.25 54.53 16.54
N GLY A 7 -43.33 54.58 15.21
CA GLY A 7 -44.21 54.03 14.17
C GLY A 7 -43.95 54.76 12.83
N VAL A 8 -44.68 54.37 11.77
CA VAL A 8 -45.15 55.13 10.59
C VAL A 8 -45.04 54.30 9.30
N VAL A 9 -46.21 54.17 8.67
CA VAL A 9 -46.52 53.56 7.38
C VAL A 9 -46.21 54.54 6.26
N ALA A 10 -45.60 54.07 5.17
CA ALA A 10 -45.67 54.71 3.86
C ALA A 10 -45.79 53.63 2.77
N VAL A 11 -46.98 53.60 2.16
CA VAL A 11 -47.31 52.83 0.95
C VAL A 11 -46.72 53.56 -0.25
N LEU A 12 -46.01 52.85 -1.13
CA LEU A 12 -45.73 53.32 -2.48
C LEU A 12 -46.08 52.23 -3.49
N VAL A 13 -47.16 52.48 -4.22
CA VAL A 13 -47.59 51.77 -5.42
C VAL A 13 -46.88 52.41 -6.61
N VAL A 14 -46.20 51.61 -7.44
CA VAL A 14 -45.81 52.02 -8.79
C VAL A 14 -46.26 50.93 -9.76
N VAL A 15 -47.32 51.27 -10.50
CA VAL A 15 -47.79 50.60 -11.72
C VAL A 15 -47.12 51.32 -12.89
N VAL A 16 -46.47 50.59 -13.79
CA VAL A 16 -46.24 51.06 -15.16
C VAL A 16 -46.56 49.93 -16.14
N LEU A 17 -47.61 50.17 -16.92
CA LEU A 17 -48.06 49.47 -18.12
C LEU A 17 -47.41 50.11 -19.35
N SER A 18 -46.89 49.29 -20.28
CA SER A 18 -46.81 49.50 -21.74
C SER A 18 -45.95 48.36 -22.32
N GLY A 19 -46.26 47.63 -23.40
CA GLY A 19 -47.26 47.74 -24.45
C GLY A 19 -46.59 47.45 -25.79
N SER A 20 -46.73 46.21 -26.30
CA SER A 20 -46.69 45.78 -27.73
C SER A 20 -45.34 46.00 -28.48
N ILE A 21 -44.93 45.36 -29.59
CA ILE A 21 -45.56 44.74 -30.77
C ILE A 21 -44.50 43.78 -31.38
N ALA A 22 -44.93 42.64 -31.96
CA ALA A 22 -44.11 41.80 -32.85
C ALA A 22 -43.78 42.50 -34.19
N PRO A 23 -42.86 41.94 -34.99
CA PRO A 23 -43.33 41.55 -36.33
C PRO A 23 -42.80 40.18 -36.78
N ALA A 24 -43.67 39.49 -37.52
CA ALA A 24 -43.31 38.44 -38.47
C ALA A 24 -43.36 39.05 -39.87
N ILE A 25 -42.34 38.83 -40.72
CA ILE A 25 -42.48 38.79 -42.18
C ILE A 25 -41.54 37.70 -42.75
N THR A 26 -42.08 37.08 -43.78
CA THR A 26 -41.83 35.85 -44.55
C THR A 26 -40.66 35.83 -45.54
N VAL A 27 -40.10 34.63 -45.72
CA VAL A 27 -39.79 33.87 -46.96
C VAL A 27 -39.07 34.57 -48.13
N ALA A 28 -37.92 34.03 -48.52
CA ALA A 28 -37.57 33.78 -49.93
C ALA A 28 -36.56 32.62 -50.05
N ASP A 29 -36.85 31.75 -51.01
CA ASP A 29 -36.24 30.49 -51.38
C ASP A 29 -35.25 30.72 -52.55
N SER A 30 -34.07 30.08 -52.55
CA SER A 30 -33.30 29.84 -53.78
C SER A 30 -32.16 28.81 -53.60
N SER A 31 -32.46 27.57 -53.99
CA SER A 31 -31.71 26.72 -54.94
C SER A 31 -30.17 26.79 -54.99
N ALA A 32 -29.55 25.70 -54.52
CA ALA A 32 -28.60 24.81 -55.18
C ALA A 32 -27.48 25.36 -56.09
N VAL A 33 -26.22 25.02 -55.74
CA VAL A 33 -25.17 24.58 -56.69
C VAL A 33 -24.27 23.53 -56.02
N GLU A 34 -24.17 22.36 -56.66
CA GLU A 34 -23.17 21.32 -56.41
C GLU A 34 -21.74 21.83 -56.61
N THR A 35 -20.80 21.42 -55.76
CA THR A 35 -19.44 21.12 -56.23
C THR A 35 -18.89 19.95 -55.43
N THR A 36 -18.73 18.82 -56.11
CA THR A 36 -17.95 17.66 -55.71
C THR A 36 -16.46 18.00 -55.66
N VAL A 37 -15.80 17.71 -54.53
CA VAL A 37 -14.39 17.29 -54.52
C VAL A 37 -14.24 16.17 -53.49
N ASP A 38 -13.78 15.04 -53.98
CA ASP A 38 -13.38 13.83 -53.27
C ASP A 38 -11.88 13.95 -52.91
N THR A 39 -11.50 13.58 -51.68
CA THR A 39 -10.19 13.00 -51.27
C THR A 39 -10.08 12.84 -49.74
N ASP A 40 -9.94 11.57 -49.33
CA ASP A 40 -9.09 11.01 -48.26
C ASP A 40 -9.31 11.30 -46.74
N VAL A 41 -9.20 10.19 -46.00
CA VAL A 41 -9.34 9.90 -44.54
C VAL A 41 -7.94 9.95 -43.87
N PRO A 42 -7.76 9.97 -42.52
CA PRO A 42 -8.43 10.63 -41.40
C PRO A 42 -7.47 11.57 -40.61
N ALA A 43 -8.01 12.41 -39.72
CA ALA A 43 -7.22 12.97 -38.61
C ALA A 43 -7.98 12.75 -37.29
N SER A 44 -7.35 11.93 -36.44
CA SER A 44 -7.65 11.65 -35.05
C SER A 44 -7.82 12.94 -34.28
N ALA A 45 -9.00 13.15 -33.69
CA ALA A 45 -9.21 14.17 -32.68
C ALA A 45 -9.21 13.50 -31.31
N ASP A 46 -8.09 13.67 -30.60
CA ASP A 46 -8.00 13.49 -29.15
C ASP A 46 -9.16 14.21 -28.46
N ARG A 47 -9.90 13.47 -27.65
CA ARG A 47 -10.80 14.02 -26.63
C ARG A 47 -10.42 13.40 -25.29
N SER A 48 -9.44 14.01 -24.64
CA SER A 48 -9.22 13.87 -23.21
C SER A 48 -10.31 14.64 -22.45
N GLY A 49 -10.83 14.06 -21.36
CA GLY A 49 -11.67 14.75 -20.38
C GLY A 49 -13.17 14.81 -20.70
N SER A 50 -13.84 13.66 -20.81
CA SER A 50 -15.30 13.60 -20.58
C SER A 50 -15.56 12.84 -19.28
N PRO A 51 -16.44 13.35 -18.38
CA PRO A 51 -16.90 12.55 -17.24
C PRO A 51 -17.55 11.26 -17.74
N PRO A 52 -17.61 10.20 -16.91
CA PRO A 52 -18.10 8.90 -17.36
C PRO A 52 -19.42 9.07 -18.11
N LYS A 53 -19.50 8.44 -19.29
CA LYS A 53 -20.81 7.96 -19.72
C LYS A 53 -21.25 7.02 -18.60
N GLN A 54 -22.16 7.48 -17.76
CA GLN A 54 -23.25 6.59 -17.39
C GLN A 54 -23.75 6.03 -18.72
N LEU A 55 -23.46 4.76 -19.00
CA LEU A 55 -24.24 3.99 -19.93
C LEU A 55 -25.61 3.87 -19.27
N SER A 56 -26.38 4.95 -19.39
CA SER A 56 -27.76 5.02 -18.99
C SER A 56 -28.47 4.03 -19.90
N ALA A 57 -28.61 2.79 -19.42
CA ALA A 57 -29.60 1.88 -19.94
C ALA A 57 -30.93 2.61 -19.75
N GLY A 58 -31.48 3.12 -20.85
CA GLY A 58 -32.79 3.74 -20.86
C GLY A 58 -33.84 2.72 -20.42
N VAL A 59 -34.04 2.60 -19.11
CA VAL A 59 -35.22 2.00 -18.51
C VAL A 59 -36.14 3.17 -18.21
N GLY A 60 -37.17 3.32 -19.03
CA GLY A 60 -38.30 4.16 -18.66
C GLY A 60 -38.86 3.66 -17.32
N GLN A 61 -38.72 4.51 -16.31
CA GLN A 61 -39.18 4.32 -14.95
C GLN A 61 -40.67 3.90 -14.89
N PHE A 62 -40.94 2.69 -14.39
CA PHE A 62 -42.12 2.37 -13.60
C PHE A 62 -41.71 1.35 -12.54
N GLY A 63 -41.96 1.68 -11.28
CA GLY A 63 -41.30 1.06 -10.13
C GLY A 63 -41.86 -0.26 -9.60
N LEU A 64 -40.98 -0.84 -8.77
CA LEU A 64 -41.17 -1.68 -7.58
C LEU A 64 -41.49 -3.17 -7.70
N GLY A 65 -40.59 -3.96 -7.08
CA GLY A 65 -40.86 -5.27 -6.49
C GLY A 65 -39.75 -6.30 -6.68
N VAL A 66 -38.63 -6.19 -5.94
CA VAL A 66 -37.68 -7.31 -5.79
C VAL A 66 -38.23 -8.25 -4.71
N GLY A 67 -38.58 -9.47 -5.10
CA GLY A 67 -38.98 -10.53 -4.18
C GLY A 67 -38.03 -11.70 -4.33
N ASP A 68 -37.07 -11.82 -3.42
CA ASP A 68 -36.23 -13.01 -3.32
C ASP A 68 -37.04 -14.14 -2.67
N THR A 69 -37.27 -15.24 -3.40
CA THR A 69 -37.78 -16.48 -2.79
C THR A 69 -37.18 -17.72 -3.45
N ALA A 70 -36.37 -18.43 -2.67
CA ALA A 70 -35.98 -19.80 -2.93
C ALA A 70 -37.17 -20.75 -2.68
N GLY A 71 -37.66 -21.36 -3.76
CA GLY A 71 -38.21 -22.73 -3.81
C GLY A 71 -39.40 -23.11 -2.92
N SER A 72 -40.60 -23.12 -3.50
CA SER A 72 -41.55 -24.21 -3.28
C SER A 72 -42.42 -24.44 -4.52
N ASP A 73 -42.33 -25.66 -5.06
CA ASP A 73 -43.12 -26.21 -6.16
C ASP A 73 -44.59 -26.37 -5.77
N THR A 74 -45.46 -25.51 -6.28
CA THR A 74 -46.87 -25.81 -6.57
C THR A 74 -47.35 -24.94 -7.73
N GLY A 75 -47.74 -25.56 -8.84
CA GLY A 75 -48.15 -24.91 -10.10
C GLY A 75 -49.42 -24.06 -10.00
N GLN A 76 -49.25 -22.81 -9.58
CA GLN A 76 -50.16 -21.71 -9.88
C GLN A 76 -49.50 -20.87 -10.97
N GLN A 77 -50.07 -20.87 -12.19
CA GLN A 77 -49.54 -20.08 -13.30
C GLN A 77 -49.50 -18.61 -12.91
N ASP A 78 -48.30 -18.08 -12.72
CA ASP A 78 -48.08 -16.65 -12.52
C ASP A 78 -48.44 -15.93 -13.83
N ASP A 79 -49.59 -15.27 -13.82
CA ASP A 79 -50.11 -14.48 -14.95
C ASP A 79 -49.62 -13.02 -14.90
N GLY A 80 -48.75 -12.68 -13.95
CA GLY A 80 -48.25 -11.32 -13.69
C GLY A 80 -46.82 -11.06 -14.13
N THR A 81 -45.99 -12.11 -14.27
CA THR A 81 -44.52 -11.94 -14.44
C THR A 81 -44.04 -12.42 -15.81
N LEU A 82 -43.37 -11.53 -16.55
CA LEU A 82 -42.57 -11.86 -17.72
C LEU A 82 -41.13 -12.12 -17.27
N GLY A 83 -40.73 -13.40 -17.25
CA GLY A 83 -39.37 -13.79 -16.90
C GLY A 83 -38.43 -13.81 -18.10
N LEU A 84 -37.17 -13.42 -17.90
CA LEU A 84 -36.07 -13.58 -18.85
C LEU A 84 -34.86 -14.19 -18.15
N THR A 85 -34.39 -15.35 -18.60
CA THR A 85 -33.10 -15.90 -18.21
C THR A 85 -32.08 -15.74 -19.32
N GLN A 86 -30.98 -15.03 -19.03
CA GLN A 86 -29.80 -14.97 -19.89
C GLN A 86 -28.83 -16.09 -19.49
N ARG A 87 -28.51 -16.99 -20.42
CA ARG A 87 -27.48 -18.03 -20.22
C ARG A 87 -26.23 -17.70 -21.02
N PHE A 88 -25.11 -17.54 -20.33
CA PHE A 88 -23.82 -17.16 -20.90
C PHE A 88 -22.91 -18.38 -21.09
N GLN A 89 -22.38 -18.56 -22.28
CA GLN A 89 -21.49 -19.66 -22.65
C GLN A 89 -20.17 -19.12 -23.20
N ARG A 90 -19.06 -19.58 -22.63
CA ARG A 90 -17.71 -19.28 -23.13
C ARG A 90 -17.46 -20.01 -24.45
N LEU A 91 -16.74 -19.38 -25.36
CA LEU A 91 -16.34 -19.96 -26.65
C LEU A 91 -14.80 -19.99 -26.73
N PRO A 92 -14.13 -21.05 -26.23
CA PRO A 92 -12.67 -21.11 -26.16
C PRO A 92 -11.97 -20.83 -27.49
N GLU A 93 -12.52 -21.33 -28.59
CA GLU A 93 -11.99 -21.18 -29.95
C GLU A 93 -12.19 -19.78 -30.56
N ARG A 94 -12.96 -18.91 -29.87
CA ARG A 94 -13.20 -17.52 -30.27
C ARG A 94 -13.07 -16.59 -29.05
N PRO A 95 -11.85 -16.38 -28.53
CA PRO A 95 -11.62 -15.45 -27.42
C PRO A 95 -12.25 -14.08 -27.67
N GLY A 96 -12.74 -13.45 -26.60
CA GLY A 96 -13.47 -12.18 -26.67
C GLY A 96 -14.88 -12.26 -27.26
N THR A 97 -15.39 -13.47 -27.55
CA THR A 97 -16.79 -13.69 -27.95
C THR A 97 -17.45 -14.71 -27.03
N VAL A 98 -18.67 -14.42 -26.58
CA VAL A 98 -19.51 -15.34 -25.80
C VAL A 98 -20.79 -15.66 -26.55
N ARG A 99 -21.39 -16.81 -26.25
CA ARG A 99 -22.73 -17.15 -26.72
C ARG A 99 -23.75 -16.86 -25.62
N VAL A 100 -24.77 -16.10 -25.96
CA VAL A 100 -25.86 -15.75 -25.06
C VAL A 100 -27.16 -16.40 -25.55
N ARG A 101 -27.82 -17.13 -24.66
CA ARG A 101 -29.18 -17.65 -24.90
C ARG A 101 -30.17 -16.96 -23.99
N LEU A 102 -31.11 -16.24 -24.59
CA LEU A 102 -32.27 -15.67 -23.93
C LEU A 102 -33.37 -16.73 -23.89
N THR A 103 -33.90 -17.01 -22.69
CA THR A 103 -35.07 -17.86 -22.49
C THR A 103 -36.13 -17.06 -21.77
N TYR A 104 -37.27 -16.84 -22.41
CA TYR A 104 -38.37 -16.11 -21.79
C TYR A 104 -39.36 -17.08 -21.12
N SER A 105 -40.01 -16.63 -20.07
CA SER A 105 -41.22 -17.23 -19.50
C SER A 105 -42.35 -16.21 -19.64
N VAL A 106 -43.20 -16.39 -20.66
CA VAL A 106 -44.19 -15.39 -21.07
C VAL A 106 -45.56 -15.71 -20.44
N PRO A 107 -46.12 -14.83 -19.60
CA PRO A 107 -47.42 -15.06 -18.95
C PRO A 107 -48.56 -14.95 -19.97
N ALA A 108 -49.70 -15.57 -19.67
CA ALA A 108 -50.82 -15.69 -20.61
C ALA A 108 -51.39 -14.32 -21.03
N ARG A 109 -51.31 -13.31 -20.16
CA ARG A 109 -51.73 -11.94 -20.45
C ARG A 109 -50.91 -11.22 -21.51
N VAL A 110 -49.65 -11.60 -21.73
CA VAL A 110 -48.79 -10.99 -22.75
C VAL A 110 -49.17 -11.56 -24.13
N VAL A 111 -49.64 -10.71 -25.03
CA VAL A 111 -50.17 -11.11 -26.35
C VAL A 111 -49.18 -10.88 -27.48
N SER A 112 -48.23 -9.96 -27.29
CA SER A 112 -47.18 -9.65 -28.25
C SER A 112 -45.93 -9.20 -27.50
N MET A 113 -44.76 -9.59 -28.00
CA MET A 113 -43.47 -9.20 -27.43
C MET A 113 -42.46 -8.96 -28.57
N ARG A 114 -41.62 -7.93 -28.44
CA ARG A 114 -40.48 -7.66 -29.30
C ARG A 114 -39.20 -7.74 -28.48
N ALA A 115 -38.22 -8.47 -29.01
CA ALA A 115 -36.87 -8.55 -28.46
C ALA A 115 -35.88 -8.07 -29.52
N ALA A 116 -34.90 -7.26 -29.10
CA ALA A 116 -33.79 -6.84 -29.95
C ALA A 116 -32.48 -7.47 -29.49
N LEU A 117 -31.59 -7.76 -30.44
CA LEU A 117 -30.20 -8.10 -30.16
C LEU A 117 -29.41 -6.82 -29.86
N PRO A 118 -28.45 -6.85 -28.92
CA PRO A 118 -27.60 -5.71 -28.65
C PRO A 118 -26.69 -5.40 -29.85
N ASP A 119 -26.20 -4.17 -29.94
CA ASP A 119 -25.31 -3.76 -31.02
C ASP A 119 -24.05 -4.64 -31.06
N GLY A 120 -23.62 -5.03 -32.26
CA GLY A 120 -22.49 -5.94 -32.45
C GLY A 120 -22.79 -7.42 -32.21
N ALA A 121 -24.00 -7.80 -31.82
CA ALA A 121 -24.41 -9.20 -31.73
C ALA A 121 -24.60 -9.87 -33.09
N THR A 122 -24.23 -11.14 -33.18
CA THR A 122 -24.47 -12.00 -34.36
C THR A 122 -25.54 -13.04 -34.03
N PHE A 123 -26.66 -13.01 -34.76
CA PHE A 123 -27.75 -13.98 -34.60
C PHE A 123 -27.28 -15.42 -34.85
N VAL A 124 -27.70 -16.36 -33.98
CA VAL A 124 -27.39 -17.80 -34.11
C VAL A 124 -28.66 -18.62 -34.36
N SER A 125 -29.65 -18.54 -33.45
CA SER A 125 -30.88 -19.34 -33.58
C SER A 125 -32.05 -18.72 -32.82
N ARG A 126 -33.27 -19.15 -33.17
CA ARG A 126 -34.52 -18.72 -32.52
C ARG A 126 -35.50 -19.89 -32.41
N GLN A 127 -36.34 -19.86 -31.39
CA GLN A 127 -37.52 -20.70 -31.25
C GLN A 127 -38.69 -19.85 -30.74
N GLY A 128 -39.87 -20.00 -31.34
CA GLY A 128 -41.07 -19.23 -30.97
C GLY A 128 -41.11 -17.79 -31.48
N PHE A 129 -39.98 -17.15 -31.76
CA PHE A 129 -39.97 -15.83 -32.39
C PHE A 129 -40.15 -15.90 -33.91
N ALA A 130 -40.92 -14.97 -34.48
CA ALA A 130 -40.83 -14.46 -35.85
C ALA A 130 -39.64 -13.47 -35.96
N ARG A 131 -38.98 -13.38 -37.12
CA ARG A 131 -37.85 -12.48 -37.36
C ARG A 131 -38.39 -11.29 -38.15
N ASP A 132 -38.32 -10.10 -37.57
CA ASP A 132 -38.74 -8.86 -38.24
C ASP A 132 -37.61 -8.33 -39.13
N ASN A 133 -36.38 -8.33 -38.63
CA ASN A 133 -35.16 -8.00 -39.38
C ASN A 133 -33.93 -8.71 -38.77
N GLU A 134 -32.71 -8.25 -39.10
CA GLU A 134 -31.49 -8.91 -38.64
C GLU A 134 -31.34 -8.98 -37.11
N THR A 135 -31.74 -7.91 -36.42
CA THR A 135 -31.56 -7.72 -34.97
C THR A 135 -32.88 -7.72 -34.19
N HIS A 136 -34.04 -7.62 -34.84
CA HIS A 136 -35.34 -7.52 -34.19
C HIS A 136 -36.21 -8.77 -34.41
N PHE A 137 -36.80 -9.25 -33.32
CA PHE A 137 -37.57 -10.47 -33.25
C PHE A 137 -38.92 -10.22 -32.58
N ARG A 138 -39.98 -10.83 -33.11
CA ARG A 138 -41.35 -10.66 -32.63
C ARG A 138 -41.96 -11.98 -32.21
N TRP A 139 -42.58 -12.02 -31.06
CA TRP A 139 -43.33 -13.16 -30.56
C TRP A 139 -44.82 -12.82 -30.49
N ARG A 140 -45.69 -13.79 -30.82
CA ARG A 140 -47.15 -13.68 -30.79
C ARG A 140 -47.79 -15.01 -30.36
N ALA A 141 -47.77 -15.30 -29.06
CA ALA A 141 -48.44 -16.47 -28.47
C ALA A 141 -48.08 -17.84 -29.10
N THR A 142 -46.89 -17.98 -29.69
CA THR A 142 -46.47 -19.21 -30.38
C THR A 142 -46.02 -20.30 -29.42
N THR A 143 -45.51 -19.91 -28.25
CA THR A 143 -45.06 -20.77 -27.14
C THR A 143 -44.88 -19.89 -25.90
N GLN A 144 -45.10 -20.42 -24.69
CA GLN A 144 -44.84 -19.67 -23.45
C GLN A 144 -43.33 -19.55 -23.13
N GLN A 145 -42.47 -20.32 -23.81
CA GLN A 145 -41.02 -20.29 -23.60
C GLN A 145 -40.23 -20.04 -24.89
N PRO A 146 -40.36 -18.86 -25.51
CA PRO A 146 -39.60 -18.54 -26.70
C PRO A 146 -38.12 -18.29 -26.36
N THR A 147 -37.23 -18.62 -27.29
CA THR A 147 -35.78 -18.50 -27.09
C THR A 147 -35.09 -17.80 -28.25
N LEU A 148 -34.03 -17.06 -27.93
CA LEU A 148 -33.17 -16.37 -28.90
C LEU A 148 -31.71 -16.62 -28.51
N THR A 149 -30.88 -17.03 -29.46
CA THR A 149 -29.45 -17.25 -29.24
C THR A 149 -28.63 -16.38 -30.18
N TYR A 150 -27.60 -15.74 -29.64
CA TYR A 150 -26.67 -14.90 -30.39
C TYR A 150 -25.25 -15.04 -29.83
N ASP A 151 -24.26 -14.72 -30.66
CA ASP A 151 -22.87 -14.54 -30.25
C ASP A 151 -22.62 -13.03 -30.03
N TYR A 152 -21.87 -12.65 -28.99
CA TYR A 152 -21.63 -11.26 -28.60
C TYR A 152 -20.15 -11.03 -28.33
N ARG A 153 -19.60 -9.93 -28.86
CA ARG A 153 -18.22 -9.51 -28.60
C ARG A 153 -18.16 -8.76 -27.28
N ILE A 154 -17.28 -9.18 -26.39
CA ILE A 154 -17.23 -8.69 -25.01
C ILE A 154 -16.00 -7.84 -24.70
N ASN A 155 -15.01 -7.83 -25.59
CA ASN A 155 -13.78 -7.08 -25.34
C ASN A 155 -14.07 -5.59 -25.47
N GLU A 156 -13.76 -4.86 -24.41
CA GLU A 156 -13.86 -3.41 -24.36
C GLU A 156 -12.56 -2.83 -23.85
N THR A 157 -12.20 -1.66 -24.38
CA THR A 157 -11.00 -0.95 -23.99
C THR A 157 -11.35 0.41 -23.42
N ILE A 158 -10.54 0.88 -22.49
CA ILE A 158 -10.65 2.18 -21.87
C ILE A 158 -9.30 2.89 -21.91
N ASP A 159 -9.33 4.21 -22.05
CA ASP A 159 -8.19 5.10 -21.92
C ASP A 159 -8.50 6.08 -20.78
N ARG A 160 -7.86 5.87 -19.63
CA ARG A 160 -8.08 6.63 -18.40
C ARG A 160 -6.76 7.07 -17.82
N THR A 161 -6.78 8.24 -17.19
CA THR A 161 -5.67 8.79 -16.42
C THR A 161 -6.16 9.10 -15.00
N GLY A 162 -5.26 9.00 -14.00
CA GLY A 162 -5.58 9.27 -12.60
C GLY A 162 -5.24 8.13 -11.64
N PRO A 163 -5.56 8.25 -10.34
CA PRO A 163 -5.15 7.31 -9.30
C PRO A 163 -5.68 5.87 -9.44
N GLN A 164 -6.77 5.68 -10.19
CA GLN A 164 -7.34 4.36 -10.49
C GLN A 164 -6.99 3.85 -11.90
N ALA A 165 -6.17 4.58 -12.65
CA ALA A 165 -5.66 4.13 -13.94
C ALA A 165 -4.56 3.07 -13.79
N SER A 166 -4.34 2.30 -14.84
CA SER A 166 -3.29 1.27 -14.94
C SER A 166 -2.69 1.31 -16.34
N ASP A 167 -1.49 0.75 -16.52
CA ASP A 167 -0.70 0.84 -17.77
C ASP A 167 -1.36 0.16 -18.99
N GLY A 168 -2.33 -0.72 -18.75
CA GLY A 168 -3.06 -1.45 -19.78
C GLY A 168 -4.19 -0.65 -20.43
N ARG A 169 -5.04 -1.36 -21.17
CA ARG A 169 -6.21 -0.74 -21.84
C ARG A 169 -7.49 -1.56 -21.74
N ALA A 170 -7.46 -2.79 -21.25
CA ALA A 170 -8.66 -3.61 -21.17
C ALA A 170 -9.60 -3.09 -20.07
N LEU A 171 -10.90 -3.03 -20.39
CA LEU A 171 -12.00 -2.85 -19.42
C LEU A 171 -12.75 -4.16 -19.22
N TYR A 172 -13.02 -4.87 -20.31
CA TYR A 172 -13.60 -6.21 -20.32
C TYR A 172 -12.82 -7.09 -21.30
N ALA A 173 -12.69 -8.37 -20.98
CA ALA A 173 -11.83 -9.27 -21.74
C ALA A 173 -12.32 -10.73 -21.72
N GLY A 174 -12.17 -11.40 -22.85
CA GLY A 174 -12.30 -12.85 -22.98
C GLY A 174 -11.01 -13.49 -23.49
N THR A 175 -10.48 -14.45 -22.74
CA THR A 175 -9.35 -15.29 -23.13
C THR A 175 -9.83 -16.67 -23.60
N GLY A 176 -8.88 -17.53 -23.99
CA GLY A 176 -9.14 -18.94 -24.28
C GLY A 176 -9.52 -19.77 -23.04
N GLU A 177 -9.36 -19.24 -21.83
CA GLU A 177 -9.60 -19.95 -20.56
C GLU A 177 -10.76 -19.35 -19.74
N TRP A 178 -10.92 -18.04 -19.78
CA TRP A 178 -11.93 -17.32 -18.99
C TRP A 178 -12.47 -16.08 -19.71
N ALA A 179 -13.57 -15.51 -19.23
CA ALA A 179 -14.10 -14.23 -19.71
C ALA A 179 -14.71 -13.42 -18.57
N LEU A 180 -14.48 -12.10 -18.58
CA LEU A 180 -15.02 -11.11 -17.64
C LEU A 180 -15.60 -9.94 -18.44
N PHE A 181 -16.90 -9.68 -18.27
CA PHE A 181 -17.62 -8.70 -19.09
C PHE A 181 -18.90 -8.20 -18.44
N GLU A 182 -19.35 -7.04 -18.89
CA GLU A 182 -20.68 -6.51 -18.58
C GLU A 182 -21.78 -7.29 -19.29
N ARG A 183 -22.86 -7.57 -18.54
CA ARG A 183 -24.05 -8.24 -19.03
C ARG A 183 -24.63 -7.46 -20.21
N PRO A 184 -24.74 -8.08 -21.41
CA PRO A 184 -25.27 -7.38 -22.58
C PRO A 184 -26.72 -6.94 -22.36
N PRO A 185 -27.12 -5.74 -22.81
CA PRO A 185 -28.48 -5.25 -22.66
C PRO A 185 -29.46 -6.12 -23.45
N THR A 186 -30.70 -6.20 -22.95
CA THR A 186 -31.77 -7.03 -23.51
C THR A 186 -33.04 -6.21 -23.77
N PRO A 187 -33.06 -5.35 -24.81
CA PRO A 187 -34.24 -4.52 -25.09
C PRO A 187 -35.46 -5.40 -25.38
N THR A 188 -36.43 -5.35 -24.47
CA THR A 188 -37.64 -6.17 -24.49
C THR A 188 -38.85 -5.28 -24.31
N TYR A 189 -39.81 -5.39 -25.23
CA TYR A 189 -41.06 -4.61 -25.23
C TYR A 189 -42.24 -5.56 -25.37
N TRP A 190 -43.33 -5.33 -24.66
CA TRP A 190 -44.50 -6.20 -24.72
C TRP A 190 -45.82 -5.43 -24.71
N GLU A 191 -46.85 -6.11 -25.20
CA GLU A 191 -48.25 -5.70 -25.10
C GLU A 191 -48.97 -6.77 -24.27
N ALA A 192 -49.70 -6.34 -23.25
CA ALA A 192 -50.43 -7.21 -22.35
C ALA A 192 -51.90 -6.80 -22.24
N THR A 193 -52.75 -7.77 -21.89
CA THR A 193 -54.18 -7.57 -21.62
C THR A 193 -54.43 -7.35 -20.13
N GLY A 194 -55.52 -6.65 -19.78
CA GLY A 194 -55.86 -6.31 -18.39
C GLY A 194 -55.16 -5.03 -17.88
N GLY A 195 -55.59 -4.55 -16.71
CA GLY A 195 -55.14 -3.27 -16.15
C GLY A 195 -53.93 -3.34 -15.20
N THR A 196 -53.55 -4.54 -14.73
CA THR A 196 -52.41 -4.71 -13.82
C THR A 196 -51.10 -4.70 -14.61
N PRO A 197 -50.07 -3.92 -14.22
CA PRO A 197 -48.77 -3.98 -14.87
C PRO A 197 -48.17 -5.40 -14.89
N ILE A 198 -47.35 -5.70 -15.89
CA ILE A 198 -46.55 -6.92 -15.94
C ILE A 198 -45.23 -6.63 -15.24
N VAL A 199 -44.83 -7.49 -14.30
CA VAL A 199 -43.50 -7.44 -13.68
C VAL A 199 -42.51 -8.07 -14.65
N PHE A 200 -41.37 -7.42 -14.89
CA PHE A 200 -40.31 -7.97 -15.72
C PHE A 200 -39.16 -8.45 -14.84
N ASP A 201 -38.98 -9.76 -14.78
CA ASP A 201 -37.95 -10.41 -13.95
C ASP A 201 -36.78 -10.90 -14.82
N ARG A 202 -35.56 -10.64 -14.38
CA ARG A 202 -34.33 -10.94 -15.13
C ARG A 202 -33.38 -11.79 -14.29
N GLY A 203 -33.13 -13.01 -14.75
CA GLY A 203 -32.13 -13.92 -14.19
C GLY A 203 -30.93 -14.12 -15.10
N SER A 204 -29.79 -14.46 -14.49
CA SER A 204 -28.55 -14.81 -15.18
C SER A 204 -28.14 -16.24 -14.83
N SER A 205 -27.55 -16.96 -15.77
CA SER A 205 -26.96 -18.28 -15.56
C SER A 205 -25.77 -18.50 -16.49
N THR A 206 -24.93 -19.48 -16.15
CA THR A 206 -23.75 -19.83 -16.95
C THR A 206 -23.91 -21.22 -17.58
N ALA A 207 -23.24 -21.45 -18.69
CA ALA A 207 -23.09 -22.76 -19.32
C ALA A 207 -21.68 -23.27 -19.06
N GLY A 208 -21.53 -24.05 -17.98
CA GLY A 208 -20.24 -24.48 -17.45
C GLY A 208 -19.80 -23.62 -16.26
N PRO A 209 -18.53 -23.74 -15.84
CA PRO A 209 -17.96 -22.94 -14.77
C PRO A 209 -18.10 -21.43 -15.01
N GLY A 210 -18.58 -20.71 -14.01
CA GLY A 210 -18.70 -19.25 -14.05
C GLY A 210 -19.71 -18.74 -13.02
N ALA A 211 -19.67 -17.44 -12.76
CA ALA A 211 -20.55 -16.74 -11.85
C ALA A 211 -21.13 -15.50 -12.55
N ALA A 212 -22.38 -15.19 -12.27
CA ALA A 212 -23.03 -13.99 -12.78
C ALA A 212 -23.63 -13.21 -11.60
N GLY A 213 -23.35 -11.91 -11.58
CA GLY A 213 -24.06 -10.92 -10.78
C GLY A 213 -25.21 -10.32 -11.57
N GLU A 214 -25.66 -9.15 -11.12
CA GLU A 214 -26.71 -8.41 -11.82
C GLU A 214 -26.17 -7.73 -13.08
N TRP A 215 -24.93 -7.26 -13.06
CA TRP A 215 -24.33 -6.46 -14.13
C TRP A 215 -23.08 -7.09 -14.71
N LEU A 216 -22.33 -7.88 -13.95
CA LEU A 216 -21.10 -8.52 -14.40
C LEU A 216 -21.23 -10.03 -14.52
N VAL A 217 -20.49 -10.59 -15.47
CA VAL A 217 -20.40 -12.03 -15.70
C VAL A 217 -18.95 -12.45 -15.77
N TYR A 218 -18.60 -13.47 -14.98
CA TYR A 218 -17.37 -14.23 -15.08
C TYR A 218 -17.65 -15.64 -15.61
N LEU A 219 -16.92 -16.07 -16.64
CA LEU A 219 -16.96 -17.43 -17.18
C LEU A 219 -15.59 -18.06 -17.05
N GLY A 220 -15.47 -19.18 -16.34
CA GLY A 220 -14.21 -19.82 -16.00
C GLY A 220 -14.29 -20.58 -14.67
N GLU A 221 -13.31 -21.44 -14.43
CA GLU A 221 -13.12 -22.07 -13.11
C GLU A 221 -12.86 -21.00 -12.05
N HIS A 222 -13.51 -21.09 -10.91
CA HIS A 222 -13.41 -20.10 -9.83
C HIS A 222 -13.83 -20.69 -8.50
N GLU A 223 -13.43 -20.02 -7.43
CA GLU A 223 -14.01 -20.18 -6.10
C GLU A 223 -14.93 -19.00 -5.81
N LEU A 224 -16.04 -19.28 -5.11
CA LEU A 224 -16.95 -18.25 -4.62
C LEU A 224 -16.82 -18.16 -3.10
N HIS A 225 -16.43 -16.99 -2.61
CA HIS A 225 -16.33 -16.67 -1.19
C HIS A 225 -17.45 -15.72 -0.82
N GLU A 226 -18.17 -16.01 0.27
CA GLU A 226 -19.33 -15.21 0.68
C GLU A 226 -19.18 -14.70 2.11
N ARG A 227 -19.69 -13.49 2.36
CA ARG A 227 -19.82 -12.91 3.70
C ARG A 227 -21.13 -12.17 3.82
N THR A 228 -21.85 -12.39 4.92
CA THR A 228 -23.03 -11.58 5.25
C THR A 228 -22.72 -10.74 6.47
N ALA A 229 -22.83 -9.42 6.34
CA ALA A 229 -22.56 -8.47 7.41
C ALA A 229 -23.45 -7.24 7.26
N HIS A 230 -23.96 -6.73 8.39
CA HIS A 230 -24.73 -5.47 8.47
C HIS A 230 -25.87 -5.31 7.46
N GLY A 231 -26.51 -6.41 7.03
CA GLY A 231 -27.61 -6.39 6.07
C GLY A 231 -27.20 -6.46 4.60
N GLN A 232 -25.95 -6.79 4.29
CA GLN A 232 -25.47 -7.08 2.92
C GLN A 232 -24.84 -8.46 2.84
N ARG A 233 -24.99 -9.10 1.68
CA ARG A 233 -24.27 -10.31 1.28
C ARG A 233 -23.23 -9.95 0.23
N PHE A 234 -21.96 -10.06 0.59
CA PHE A 234 -20.83 -9.95 -0.32
C PHE A 234 -20.56 -11.30 -0.97
N ARG A 235 -20.41 -11.30 -2.30
CA ARG A 235 -20.08 -12.47 -3.12
C ARG A 235 -18.81 -12.16 -3.89
N LEU A 236 -17.68 -12.69 -3.42
CA LEU A 236 -16.37 -12.51 -4.04
C LEU A 236 -16.03 -13.73 -4.90
N VAL A 237 -15.98 -13.53 -6.21
CA VAL A 237 -15.52 -14.52 -7.18
C VAL A 237 -14.00 -14.41 -7.30
N VAL A 238 -13.31 -15.50 -7.01
CA VAL A 238 -11.86 -15.63 -7.20
C VAL A 238 -11.59 -16.62 -8.33
N PRO A 239 -11.35 -16.13 -9.56
CA PRO A 239 -10.95 -16.95 -10.70
C PRO A 239 -9.77 -17.88 -10.39
N ALA A 240 -9.77 -19.10 -10.92
CA ALA A 240 -8.62 -20.00 -10.84
C ALA A 240 -7.38 -19.45 -11.58
N ALA A 241 -7.58 -18.51 -12.50
CA ALA A 241 -6.51 -17.80 -13.21
C ALA A 241 -5.96 -16.58 -12.44
N ALA A 242 -6.60 -16.18 -11.33
CA ALA A 242 -6.16 -15.06 -10.52
C ALA A 242 -5.07 -15.48 -9.54
N THR A 243 -4.09 -14.61 -9.30
CA THR A 243 -3.13 -14.72 -8.20
C THR A 243 -3.41 -13.57 -7.24
N LEU A 244 -4.33 -13.81 -6.31
CA LEU A 244 -4.84 -12.77 -5.42
C LEU A 244 -3.78 -12.34 -4.39
N SER A 245 -3.44 -11.05 -4.37
CA SER A 245 -2.48 -10.47 -3.41
C SER A 245 -2.95 -10.59 -1.97
N GLU A 246 -4.25 -10.42 -1.76
CA GLU A 246 -4.88 -10.43 -0.44
C GLU A 246 -5.66 -11.73 -0.22
N PRO A 247 -5.68 -12.32 0.99
CA PRO A 247 -6.53 -13.47 1.23
C PRO A 247 -8.01 -13.08 1.07
N PRO A 248 -8.86 -13.92 0.45
CA PRO A 248 -10.29 -13.60 0.26
C PRO A 248 -11.01 -13.23 1.56
N SER A 249 -10.58 -13.81 2.68
CA SER A 249 -11.12 -13.48 4.00
C SER A 249 -10.84 -12.04 4.41
N ALA A 250 -9.65 -11.49 4.15
CA ALA A 250 -9.30 -10.11 4.52
C ALA A 250 -10.06 -9.09 3.66
N ILE A 251 -10.20 -9.34 2.35
CA ILE A 251 -11.03 -8.49 1.47
C ILE A 251 -12.47 -8.44 2.00
N LEU A 252 -13.05 -9.60 2.31
CA LEU A 252 -14.41 -9.68 2.82
C LEU A 252 -14.55 -9.05 4.23
N ASP A 253 -13.50 -9.05 5.06
CA ASP A 253 -13.50 -8.39 6.38
C ASP A 253 -13.50 -6.87 6.19
N ALA A 254 -12.61 -6.35 5.33
CA ALA A 254 -12.57 -4.94 4.99
C ALA A 254 -13.90 -4.44 4.40
N LEU A 255 -14.55 -5.23 3.54
CA LEU A 255 -15.88 -4.92 3.02
C LEU A 255 -16.94 -4.95 4.11
N ALA A 256 -16.92 -5.95 4.99
CA ALA A 256 -17.87 -6.06 6.11
C ALA A 256 -17.75 -4.87 7.07
N ASP A 257 -16.53 -4.49 7.46
CA ASP A 257 -16.26 -3.35 8.34
C ASP A 257 -16.65 -2.03 7.67
N SER A 258 -16.34 -1.86 6.39
CA SER A 258 -16.80 -0.71 5.59
C SER A 258 -18.31 -0.64 5.50
N SER A 259 -18.96 -1.80 5.45
CA SER A 259 -20.40 -1.91 5.51
C SER A 259 -20.97 -1.55 6.87
N ASP A 260 -20.21 -1.60 7.96
CA ASP A 260 -20.61 -1.07 9.26
C ASP A 260 -20.40 0.46 9.35
N ALA A 261 -19.24 0.93 8.89
CA ALA A 261 -18.83 2.32 9.04
C ALA A 261 -19.53 3.29 8.09
N LEU A 262 -19.81 2.89 6.84
CA LEU A 262 -20.39 3.76 5.81
C LEU A 262 -21.93 3.71 5.82
N ARG A 263 -22.54 4.72 6.46
CA ARG A 263 -23.98 4.82 6.76
C ARG A 263 -24.70 5.85 5.88
N VAL A 264 -24.64 5.68 4.57
CA VAL A 264 -25.15 6.67 3.59
C VAL A 264 -26.54 6.35 3.04
N GLY A 265 -27.34 5.57 3.79
CA GLY A 265 -28.74 5.29 3.49
C GLY A 265 -28.94 4.16 2.50
N ASP A 266 -28.75 4.44 1.21
CA ASP A 266 -28.95 3.47 0.14
C ASP A 266 -28.09 2.22 0.37
N ARG A 267 -28.62 1.02 0.11
CA ARG A 267 -28.02 -0.27 0.49
C ARG A 267 -28.58 -1.45 -0.28
N ASP A 268 -27.88 -1.85 -1.33
CA ASP A 268 -28.15 -3.11 -1.99
C ASP A 268 -27.88 -4.30 -1.08
N GLU A 269 -28.81 -5.25 -1.09
CA GLU A 269 -28.76 -6.46 -0.26
C GLU A 269 -27.61 -7.40 -0.67
N THR A 270 -27.17 -7.35 -1.93
CA THR A 270 -26.07 -8.16 -2.45
C THR A 270 -25.07 -7.29 -3.19
N VAL A 271 -23.79 -7.46 -2.87
CA VAL A 271 -22.67 -6.86 -3.62
C VAL A 271 -21.86 -8.00 -4.25
N PHE A 272 -21.66 -7.93 -5.56
CA PHE A 272 -20.96 -8.97 -6.32
C PHE A 272 -19.62 -8.45 -6.83
N LEU A 273 -18.53 -9.06 -6.37
CA LEU A 273 -17.18 -8.66 -6.74
C LEU A 273 -16.45 -9.78 -7.48
N ILE A 274 -15.63 -9.43 -8.46
CA ILE A 274 -14.72 -10.37 -9.13
C ILE A 274 -13.28 -9.89 -9.00
N ALA A 275 -12.38 -10.78 -8.56
CA ALA A 275 -10.94 -10.57 -8.63
C ALA A 275 -10.45 -10.78 -10.07
N ALA A 276 -10.27 -9.69 -10.82
CA ALA A 276 -9.90 -9.73 -12.23
C ALA A 276 -8.46 -10.23 -12.42
N PRO A 277 -8.22 -11.34 -13.16
CA PRO A 277 -6.88 -11.90 -13.33
C PRO A 277 -5.94 -10.95 -14.08
N THR A 278 -4.76 -10.68 -13.54
CA THR A 278 -3.76 -9.79 -14.18
C THR A 278 -2.73 -10.52 -15.04
N GLY A 279 -2.60 -11.85 -14.92
CA GLY A 279 -1.53 -12.61 -15.58
C GLY A 279 -1.57 -12.65 -17.12
N SER A 280 -2.73 -12.47 -17.74
CA SER A 280 -2.89 -12.55 -19.20
C SER A 280 -3.57 -11.34 -19.85
N VAL A 281 -3.95 -10.34 -19.05
CA VAL A 281 -4.68 -9.15 -19.51
C VAL A 281 -4.13 -7.92 -18.81
N GLU A 282 -3.76 -6.93 -19.61
CA GLU A 282 -3.35 -5.62 -19.13
C GLU A 282 -4.58 -4.72 -19.00
N TRP A 283 -5.10 -4.61 -17.78
CA TRP A 283 -6.25 -3.78 -17.42
C TRP A 283 -5.89 -2.29 -17.48
N GLY A 284 -6.80 -1.47 -17.99
CA GLY A 284 -6.66 0.00 -18.04
C GLY A 284 -7.04 0.71 -16.74
N VAL A 285 -7.66 -0.01 -15.80
CA VAL A 285 -8.05 0.48 -14.47
C VAL A 285 -7.77 -0.55 -13.39
N ARG A 286 -7.67 -0.09 -12.14
CA ARG A 286 -7.45 -0.92 -10.94
C ARG A 286 -8.71 -1.66 -10.49
N GLY A 287 -9.86 -1.07 -10.78
CA GLY A 287 -11.18 -1.65 -10.59
C GLY A 287 -12.21 -0.86 -11.37
N VAL A 288 -13.42 -1.40 -11.44
CA VAL A 288 -14.58 -0.69 -11.95
C VAL A 288 -15.85 -1.27 -11.35
N GLN A 289 -16.66 -0.39 -10.80
CA GLN A 289 -18.04 -0.64 -10.45
C GLN A 289 -18.94 -0.55 -11.70
N THR A 290 -19.93 -1.44 -11.80
CA THR A 290 -20.86 -1.54 -12.94
C THR A 290 -22.29 -1.74 -12.43
N GLY A 291 -23.20 -0.89 -12.91
CA GLY A 291 -24.58 -0.87 -12.43
C GLY A 291 -24.66 -0.24 -11.06
N ASP A 292 -25.35 -0.89 -10.12
CA ASP A 292 -25.46 -0.43 -8.72
C ASP A 292 -24.72 -1.40 -7.78
N THR A 293 -24.64 -2.69 -8.13
CA THR A 293 -24.33 -3.79 -7.20
C THR A 293 -23.03 -4.56 -7.48
N ASP A 294 -22.48 -4.44 -8.69
CA ASP A 294 -21.38 -5.29 -9.13
C ASP A 294 -20.09 -4.49 -9.34
N ALA A 295 -18.94 -5.10 -9.06
CA ALA A 295 -17.64 -4.53 -9.39
C ALA A 295 -16.62 -5.61 -9.73
N TRP A 296 -15.55 -5.23 -10.43
CA TRP A 296 -14.33 -6.03 -10.45
C TRP A 296 -13.15 -5.20 -10.02
N VAL A 297 -12.18 -5.84 -9.38
CA VAL A 297 -10.91 -5.24 -8.92
C VAL A 297 -9.79 -6.17 -9.31
N ARG A 298 -8.64 -5.64 -9.75
CA ARG A 298 -7.50 -6.48 -10.13
C ARG A 298 -7.07 -7.37 -8.97
N ASP A 299 -6.72 -8.62 -9.28
CA ASP A 299 -6.23 -9.58 -8.28
C ASP A 299 -4.93 -9.12 -7.59
N ALA A 300 -4.18 -8.22 -8.21
CA ALA A 300 -2.95 -7.65 -7.68
C ALA A 300 -3.17 -6.54 -6.60
N GLU A 301 -4.38 -6.01 -6.43
CA GLU A 301 -4.64 -4.89 -5.51
C GLU A 301 -4.58 -5.30 -4.04
N THR A 302 -3.83 -4.54 -3.24
CA THR A 302 -3.70 -4.72 -1.78
C THR A 302 -4.67 -3.83 -1.00
N LEU A 303 -4.87 -4.16 0.27
CA LEU A 303 -5.72 -3.40 1.19
C LEU A 303 -4.95 -2.30 1.95
N ASP A 304 -3.62 -2.38 1.98
CA ASP A 304 -2.70 -1.54 2.76
C ASP A 304 -2.29 -0.22 2.06
N GLN A 305 -3.10 0.25 1.12
CA GLN A 305 -2.86 1.48 0.36
C GLN A 305 -3.96 2.51 0.62
N PRO A 306 -3.65 3.82 0.69
CA PRO A 306 -4.68 4.83 0.91
C PRO A 306 -5.60 5.01 -0.31
N ASP A 307 -5.14 4.64 -1.52
CA ASP A 307 -5.98 4.42 -2.70
C ASP A 307 -6.43 2.96 -2.78
N ASN A 308 -7.15 2.48 -1.76
CA ASN A 308 -7.65 1.11 -1.71
C ASN A 308 -8.73 0.88 -2.77
N ALA A 309 -8.40 0.16 -3.84
CA ALA A 309 -9.32 -0.08 -4.96
C ALA A 309 -10.55 -0.89 -4.55
N TRP A 310 -10.40 -1.87 -3.65
CA TRP A 310 -11.52 -2.66 -3.14
C TRP A 310 -12.56 -1.79 -2.42
N LEU A 311 -12.09 -0.88 -1.56
CA LEU A 311 -12.98 0.03 -0.85
C LEU A 311 -13.51 1.15 -1.75
N HIS A 312 -12.72 1.62 -2.72
CA HIS A 312 -13.15 2.60 -3.73
C HIS A 312 -14.35 2.09 -4.52
N GLU A 313 -14.22 0.89 -5.11
CA GLU A 313 -15.32 0.29 -5.87
C GLU A 313 -16.52 -0.06 -4.98
N TYR A 314 -16.28 -0.47 -3.73
CA TYR A 314 -17.37 -0.67 -2.77
C TYR A 314 -18.13 0.63 -2.48
N VAL A 315 -17.46 1.78 -2.32
CA VAL A 315 -18.16 3.07 -2.11
C VAL A 315 -19.05 3.43 -3.30
N HIS A 316 -18.64 3.11 -4.54
CA HIS A 316 -19.50 3.29 -5.72
C HIS A 316 -20.81 2.49 -5.62
N THR A 317 -20.81 1.29 -5.01
CA THR A 317 -22.06 0.52 -4.73
C THR A 317 -22.96 1.15 -3.67
N ARG A 318 -22.58 2.31 -3.13
CA ARG A 318 -23.36 3.08 -2.14
C ARG A 318 -23.85 4.41 -2.70
N GLN A 319 -23.66 4.65 -4.01
CA GLN A 319 -24.00 5.88 -4.70
C GLN A 319 -25.26 5.72 -5.57
N ALA A 320 -26.44 5.93 -4.97
CA ALA A 320 -27.73 5.90 -5.68
C ALA A 320 -28.14 7.23 -6.32
N PHE A 321 -27.37 8.31 -6.11
CA PHE A 321 -27.70 9.62 -6.68
C PHE A 321 -27.23 9.75 -8.13
N THR A 322 -27.97 10.54 -8.93
CA THR A 322 -27.50 10.98 -10.25
C THR A 322 -26.96 12.42 -10.15
N PRO A 323 -25.68 12.69 -10.46
CA PRO A 323 -25.16 14.06 -10.43
C PRO A 323 -25.53 14.85 -11.68
N THR A 324 -25.57 16.18 -11.57
CA THR A 324 -25.45 17.08 -12.73
C THR A 324 -23.98 17.26 -13.11
N SER A 325 -23.68 17.90 -14.25
CA SER A 325 -22.30 18.23 -14.62
C SER A 325 -21.57 19.10 -13.59
N ARG A 326 -22.31 19.86 -12.75
CA ARG A 326 -21.71 20.71 -11.70
C ARG A 326 -21.44 19.97 -10.38
N THR A 327 -21.96 18.76 -10.22
CA THR A 327 -21.79 17.92 -9.03
C THR A 327 -21.13 16.58 -9.34
N ALA A 328 -20.74 16.36 -10.59
CA ALA A 328 -20.08 15.14 -11.05
C ALA A 328 -18.80 14.81 -10.27
N TRP A 329 -18.09 15.83 -9.76
CA TRP A 329 -16.89 15.64 -8.96
C TRP A 329 -17.14 14.78 -7.71
N PHE A 330 -18.34 14.84 -7.13
CA PHE A 330 -18.64 14.17 -5.86
C PHE A 330 -18.63 12.65 -5.98
N THR A 331 -18.91 12.10 -7.17
CA THR A 331 -18.89 10.65 -7.44
C THR A 331 -17.52 10.05 -7.15
N GLU A 332 -16.46 10.53 -7.79
CA GLU A 332 -15.10 10.00 -7.57
C GLU A 332 -14.46 10.54 -6.28
N ALA A 333 -14.81 11.77 -5.89
CA ALA A 333 -14.31 12.38 -4.67
C ALA A 333 -14.75 11.62 -3.42
N SER A 334 -16.03 11.25 -3.33
CA SER A 334 -16.56 10.52 -2.18
C SER A 334 -16.03 9.08 -2.16
N ALA A 335 -15.92 8.41 -3.31
CA ALA A 335 -15.30 7.09 -3.40
C ALA A 335 -13.85 7.10 -2.91
N SER A 336 -13.05 8.04 -3.43
CA SER A 336 -11.65 8.23 -3.04
C SER A 336 -11.47 8.60 -1.58
N TYR A 337 -12.27 9.55 -1.08
CA TYR A 337 -12.19 10.04 0.30
C TYR A 337 -12.55 8.94 1.29
N TYR A 338 -13.68 8.26 1.09
CA TYR A 338 -14.10 7.20 1.99
C TYR A 338 -13.22 5.96 1.88
N ALA A 339 -12.70 5.61 0.71
CA ALA A 339 -11.71 4.53 0.61
C ALA A 339 -10.48 4.81 1.49
N ALA A 340 -9.96 6.05 1.46
CA ALA A 340 -8.83 6.45 2.29
C ALA A 340 -9.18 6.52 3.78
N LEU A 341 -10.34 7.09 4.13
CA LEU A 341 -10.79 7.20 5.52
C LEU A 341 -11.08 5.84 6.14
N LEU A 342 -11.77 4.95 5.42
CA LEU A 342 -12.08 3.60 5.89
C LEU A 342 -10.80 2.77 6.04
N SER A 343 -9.84 2.90 5.14
CA SER A 343 -8.52 2.26 5.27
C SER A 343 -7.77 2.75 6.53
N LEU A 344 -7.90 4.03 6.88
CA LEU A 344 -7.33 4.58 8.11
C LEU A 344 -8.06 4.02 9.35
N GLU A 345 -9.39 4.02 9.34
CA GLU A 345 -10.23 3.53 10.44
C GLU A 345 -10.01 2.03 10.70
N GLN A 346 -9.86 1.23 9.65
CA GLN A 346 -9.60 -0.22 9.70
C GLN A 346 -8.14 -0.58 9.99
N GLU A 347 -7.29 0.41 10.19
CA GLU A 347 -5.87 0.21 10.51
C GLU A 347 -5.00 -0.31 9.38
N SER A 348 -5.53 -0.37 8.16
CA SER A 348 -4.80 -0.78 6.96
C SER A 348 -3.77 0.27 6.52
N VAL A 349 -3.96 1.56 6.85
CA VAL A 349 -2.99 2.62 6.60
C VAL A 349 -2.75 3.53 7.81
N ALA A 350 -1.56 4.13 7.86
CA ALA A 350 -1.22 5.16 8.83
C ALA A 350 -1.88 6.51 8.49
N PHE A 351 -2.01 7.39 9.48
CA PHE A 351 -2.56 8.73 9.28
C PHE A 351 -1.74 9.56 8.27
N GLU A 352 -0.42 9.40 8.24
CA GLU A 352 0.46 10.09 7.29
C GLU A 352 0.13 9.69 5.86
N ALA A 353 -0.07 8.39 5.58
CA ALA A 353 -0.48 7.92 4.26
C ALA A 353 -1.86 8.45 3.85
N PHE A 354 -2.82 8.49 4.79
CA PHE A 354 -4.13 9.12 4.57
C PHE A 354 -4.00 10.63 4.27
N ARG A 355 -3.21 11.36 5.05
CA ARG A 355 -2.98 12.80 4.86
C ARG A 355 -2.31 13.07 3.52
N ASP A 356 -1.28 12.30 3.18
CA ASP A 356 -0.51 12.47 1.95
C ASP A 356 -1.37 12.16 0.71
N ARG A 357 -2.28 11.19 0.83
CA ARG A 357 -3.32 10.94 -0.18
C ARG A 357 -4.24 12.15 -0.40
N LEU A 358 -4.69 12.81 0.66
CA LEU A 358 -5.51 14.03 0.52
C LEU A 358 -4.67 15.21 0.01
N ALA A 359 -3.39 15.29 0.39
CA ALA A 359 -2.48 16.35 -0.04
C ALA A 359 -2.26 16.37 -1.55
N ARG A 360 -2.51 15.28 -2.28
CA ARG A 360 -2.50 15.30 -3.75
C ARG A 360 -3.46 16.33 -4.35
N GLY A 361 -4.56 16.63 -3.63
CA GLY A 361 -5.49 17.68 -4.02
C GLY A 361 -4.91 19.10 -4.01
N THR A 362 -3.74 19.30 -3.40
CA THR A 362 -3.02 20.60 -3.38
C THR A 362 -1.94 20.69 -4.45
N HIS A 363 -1.85 19.72 -5.37
CA HIS A 363 -0.83 19.74 -6.41
C HIS A 363 -1.05 20.93 -7.38
N PRO A 364 0.00 21.65 -7.81
CA PRO A 364 -0.15 22.87 -8.65
C PRO A 364 -0.91 22.68 -9.96
N VAL A 365 -0.98 21.44 -10.47
CA VAL A 365 -1.82 21.10 -11.64
C VAL A 365 -3.30 21.43 -11.42
N TYR A 366 -3.74 21.55 -10.16
CA TYR A 366 -5.12 21.84 -9.79
C TYR A 366 -5.38 23.30 -9.39
N ASP A 367 -4.41 24.21 -9.55
CA ASP A 367 -4.56 25.64 -9.19
C ASP A 367 -5.63 26.36 -10.03
N GLY A 368 -5.84 25.93 -11.27
CA GLY A 368 -6.86 26.48 -12.18
C GLY A 368 -8.21 25.77 -12.13
N VAL A 369 -8.37 24.74 -11.30
CA VAL A 369 -9.54 23.87 -11.32
C VAL A 369 -10.68 24.43 -10.46
N VAL A 370 -11.88 24.44 -11.05
CA VAL A 370 -13.15 24.63 -10.35
C VAL A 370 -13.94 23.32 -10.41
N LEU A 371 -14.17 22.66 -9.26
CA LEU A 371 -14.79 21.32 -9.22
C LEU A 371 -16.21 21.31 -9.83
N SER A 372 -16.98 22.37 -9.65
CA SER A 372 -18.32 22.50 -10.24
C SER A 372 -18.33 22.88 -11.72
N ASN A 373 -17.16 22.99 -12.36
CA ASN A 373 -17.04 23.28 -13.78
C ASN A 373 -16.10 22.29 -14.49
N VAL A 374 -16.69 21.21 -15.03
CA VAL A 374 -15.95 20.16 -15.76
C VAL A 374 -15.08 20.69 -16.91
N SER A 375 -15.37 21.86 -17.48
CA SER A 375 -14.55 22.42 -18.56
C SER A 375 -13.19 22.95 -18.10
N THR A 376 -12.97 23.10 -16.78
CA THR A 376 -11.67 23.54 -16.22
C THR A 376 -10.84 22.36 -15.72
N TRP A 377 -11.32 21.13 -15.84
CA TRP A 377 -10.66 19.97 -15.27
C TRP A 377 -9.43 19.60 -16.10
N GLU A 378 -8.28 19.57 -15.44
CA GLU A 378 -7.02 19.06 -15.97
C GLU A 378 -6.55 17.93 -15.06
N GLY A 379 -6.12 16.80 -15.63
CA GLY A 379 -5.79 15.59 -14.85
C GLY A 379 -7.02 14.89 -14.28
N ALA A 380 -6.97 14.50 -13.01
CA ALA A 380 -8.03 13.79 -12.29
C ALA A 380 -8.49 14.57 -11.04
N PRO A 381 -8.99 15.81 -11.19
CA PRO A 381 -9.26 16.67 -10.05
C PRO A 381 -10.43 16.20 -9.20
N ASP A 382 -11.36 15.45 -9.75
CA ASP A 382 -12.43 14.77 -9.04
C ASP A 382 -11.90 13.71 -8.06
N TYR A 383 -10.84 13.00 -8.41
CA TYR A 383 -10.18 12.04 -7.52
C TYR A 383 -9.28 12.69 -6.47
N ASP A 384 -8.47 13.67 -6.86
CA ASP A 384 -7.46 14.25 -5.95
C ASP A 384 -8.02 15.46 -5.20
N ARG A 385 -8.25 16.58 -5.90
CA ARG A 385 -8.79 17.82 -5.29
C ARG A 385 -10.18 17.59 -4.71
N GLY A 386 -11.03 16.82 -5.39
CA GLY A 386 -12.36 16.46 -4.95
C GLY A 386 -12.33 15.69 -3.63
N SER A 387 -11.44 14.69 -3.50
CA SER A 387 -11.30 13.94 -2.23
C SER A 387 -10.86 14.83 -1.06
N LEU A 388 -9.95 15.77 -1.30
CA LEU A 388 -9.54 16.76 -0.29
C LEU A 388 -10.70 17.67 0.11
N VAL A 389 -11.48 18.15 -0.85
CA VAL A 389 -12.67 18.97 -0.60
C VAL A 389 -13.73 18.17 0.16
N ALA A 390 -13.99 16.92 -0.20
CA ALA A 390 -14.89 16.04 0.54
C ALA A 390 -14.43 15.88 2.00
N GLY A 391 -13.14 15.59 2.23
CA GLY A 391 -12.59 15.45 3.58
C GLY A 391 -12.65 16.74 4.41
N GLU A 392 -12.37 17.89 3.79
CA GLU A 392 -12.49 19.18 4.47
C GLU A 392 -13.95 19.50 4.81
N LEU A 393 -14.90 19.19 3.93
CA LEU A 393 -16.33 19.35 4.20
C LEU A 393 -16.80 18.44 5.35
N ASP A 394 -16.34 17.19 5.42
CA ASP A 394 -16.64 16.32 6.57
C ASP A 394 -16.06 16.92 7.87
N ARG A 395 -14.81 17.37 7.85
CA ARG A 395 -14.18 18.02 9.01
C ARG A 395 -14.97 19.26 9.46
N ARG A 396 -15.43 20.10 8.52
CA ARG A 396 -16.23 21.31 8.81
C ARG A 396 -17.59 20.97 9.38
N LEU A 397 -18.28 19.96 8.83
CA LEU A 397 -19.56 19.46 9.36
C LEU A 397 -19.39 19.00 10.81
N ARG A 398 -18.37 18.18 11.08
CA ARG A 398 -18.07 17.70 12.44
C ARG A 398 -17.75 18.83 13.40
N VAL A 399 -16.96 19.83 12.99
CA VAL A 399 -16.66 21.00 13.82
C VAL A 399 -17.91 21.84 14.10
N ALA A 400 -18.73 22.10 13.07
CA ALA A 400 -19.92 22.94 13.20
C ALA A 400 -21.04 22.30 14.04
N THR A 401 -21.05 20.97 14.15
CA THR A 401 -22.11 20.20 14.80
C THR A 401 -21.65 19.45 16.04
N ASP A 402 -20.47 19.77 16.60
CA ASP A 402 -19.85 19.02 17.71
C ASP A 402 -19.83 17.50 17.46
N ARG A 403 -19.55 17.12 16.20
CA ARG A 403 -19.45 15.75 15.68
C ARG A 403 -20.78 14.98 15.65
N GLU A 404 -21.91 15.66 15.80
CA GLU A 404 -23.23 15.04 15.65
C GLU A 404 -23.57 14.73 14.18
N ARG A 405 -22.97 15.47 13.22
CA ARG A 405 -23.18 15.28 11.78
C ARG A 405 -21.85 15.19 11.03
N THR A 406 -21.90 14.49 9.89
CA THR A 406 -20.76 14.20 9.01
C THR A 406 -21.15 14.37 7.55
N LEU A 407 -20.17 14.28 6.64
CA LEU A 407 -20.45 14.25 5.20
C LEU A 407 -21.33 13.05 4.80
N GLN A 408 -21.36 11.97 5.59
CA GLN A 408 -22.25 10.84 5.34
C GLN A 408 -23.73 11.25 5.43
N ASP A 409 -24.09 12.26 6.23
CA ASP A 409 -25.45 12.79 6.28
C ASP A 409 -25.84 13.48 4.97
N VAL A 410 -24.95 14.30 4.41
CA VAL A 410 -25.17 14.94 3.10
C VAL A 410 -25.26 13.89 2.00
N PHE A 411 -24.36 12.92 1.99
CA PHE A 411 -24.38 11.81 1.02
C PHE A 411 -25.69 11.01 1.13
N ARG A 412 -26.16 10.72 2.36
CA ARG A 412 -27.45 10.05 2.58
C ARG A 412 -28.63 10.82 1.97
N GLU A 413 -28.67 12.14 2.16
CA GLU A 413 -29.72 12.97 1.58
C GLU A 413 -29.62 13.06 0.06
N MET A 414 -28.40 13.05 -0.50
CA MET A 414 -28.21 12.95 -1.96
C MET A 414 -28.74 11.64 -2.52
N ASN A 415 -28.46 10.51 -1.87
CA ASN A 415 -28.98 9.19 -2.25
C ASN A 415 -30.52 9.13 -2.22
N GLY A 416 -31.18 9.96 -1.40
CA GLY A 416 -32.64 10.06 -1.37
C GLY A 416 -33.27 10.84 -2.54
N GLN A 417 -32.47 11.49 -3.40
CA GLN A 417 -32.98 12.34 -4.48
C GLN A 417 -33.36 11.53 -5.73
N GLN A 418 -34.61 11.68 -6.18
CA GLN A 418 -35.09 11.04 -7.41
C GLN A 418 -34.74 11.80 -8.69
N ARG A 419 -34.34 13.06 -8.57
CA ARG A 419 -33.92 13.92 -9.68
C ARG A 419 -32.40 14.12 -9.63
N PRO A 420 -31.76 14.47 -10.75
CA PRO A 420 -30.35 14.82 -10.73
C PRO A 420 -30.03 15.88 -9.67
N VAL A 421 -29.03 15.62 -8.83
CA VAL A 421 -28.60 16.50 -7.75
C VAL A 421 -27.79 17.64 -8.34
N SER A 422 -28.29 18.87 -8.26
CA SER A 422 -27.59 20.07 -8.72
C SER A 422 -26.59 20.58 -7.69
N GLN A 423 -25.70 21.48 -8.12
CA GLN A 423 -24.78 22.16 -7.21
C GLN A 423 -25.52 22.96 -6.13
N LEU A 424 -26.65 23.58 -6.47
CA LEU A 424 -27.48 24.28 -5.50
C LEU A 424 -28.03 23.32 -4.45
N ASP A 425 -28.53 22.14 -4.86
CA ASP A 425 -29.03 21.13 -3.92
C ASP A 425 -27.93 20.68 -2.95
N PHE A 426 -26.71 20.44 -3.47
CA PHE A 426 -25.57 20.07 -2.63
C PHE A 426 -25.24 21.14 -1.58
N LEU A 427 -25.20 22.42 -1.97
CA LEU A 427 -24.95 23.53 -1.05
C LEU A 427 -26.08 23.69 -0.01
N GLU A 428 -27.34 23.53 -0.42
CA GLU A 428 -28.48 23.55 0.50
C GLU A 428 -28.43 22.40 1.53
N LEU A 429 -27.98 21.20 1.11
CA LEU A 429 -27.76 20.08 2.02
C LEU A 429 -26.63 20.38 3.03
N LEU A 430 -25.53 21.03 2.61
CA LEU A 430 -24.48 21.48 3.53
C LEU A 430 -25.01 22.51 4.54
N ALA A 431 -25.79 23.49 4.09
CA ALA A 431 -26.42 24.46 5.00
C ALA A 431 -27.38 23.80 5.99
N THR A 432 -28.19 22.85 5.53
CA THR A 432 -29.16 22.15 6.39
C THR A 432 -28.45 21.27 7.41
N THR A 433 -27.33 20.66 7.05
CA THR A 433 -26.60 19.72 7.91
C THR A 433 -25.66 20.42 8.89
N GLY A 434 -24.95 21.49 8.46
CA GLY A 434 -23.91 22.15 9.25
C GLY A 434 -24.02 23.66 9.38
N GLY A 435 -25.07 24.28 8.85
CA GLY A 435 -25.28 25.73 8.89
C GLY A 435 -24.60 26.50 7.75
N THR A 436 -24.84 27.81 7.71
CA THR A 436 -24.44 28.68 6.59
C THR A 436 -22.92 28.76 6.41
N SER A 437 -22.13 28.66 7.48
CA SER A 437 -20.67 28.66 7.38
C SER A 437 -20.13 27.47 6.60
N VAL A 438 -20.77 26.29 6.70
CA VAL A 438 -20.36 25.11 5.94
C VAL A 438 -20.77 25.24 4.47
N LEU A 439 -21.93 25.84 4.20
CA LEU A 439 -22.34 26.21 2.85
C LEU A 439 -21.32 27.17 2.21
N ASP A 440 -20.93 28.24 2.90
CA ASP A 440 -20.01 29.25 2.37
C ASP A 440 -18.65 28.64 1.99
N GLU A 441 -18.14 27.73 2.82
CA GLU A 441 -16.91 26.97 2.54
C GLU A 441 -17.09 25.99 1.37
N GLY A 442 -18.22 25.26 1.35
CA GLY A 442 -18.55 24.36 0.24
C GLY A 442 -18.66 25.11 -1.08
N GLN A 443 -19.31 26.26 -1.08
CA GLN A 443 -19.41 27.13 -2.24
C GLN A 443 -18.02 27.60 -2.67
N THR A 444 -17.21 28.08 -1.74
CA THR A 444 -15.84 28.55 -2.02
C THR A 444 -15.00 27.46 -2.67
N TYR A 445 -14.96 26.26 -2.09
CA TYR A 445 -14.06 25.19 -2.56
C TYR A 445 -14.54 24.47 -3.82
N THR A 446 -15.85 24.51 -4.12
CA THR A 446 -16.41 23.85 -5.30
C THR A 446 -16.66 24.80 -6.47
N GLU A 447 -16.89 26.10 -6.24
CA GLU A 447 -17.22 27.10 -7.26
C GLU A 447 -16.07 28.06 -7.59
N THR A 448 -14.94 27.96 -6.88
CA THR A 448 -13.75 28.79 -7.12
C THR A 448 -12.47 27.97 -7.17
N THR A 449 -11.35 28.62 -7.49
CA THR A 449 -10.00 28.05 -7.49
C THR A 449 -9.32 28.12 -6.11
N ALA A 450 -10.03 28.53 -5.05
CA ALA A 450 -9.48 28.65 -3.70
C ALA A 450 -8.72 27.40 -3.25
N SER A 451 -7.54 27.56 -2.66
CA SER A 451 -6.75 26.44 -2.14
C SER A 451 -7.38 25.86 -0.87
N VAL A 452 -7.29 24.54 -0.72
CA VAL A 452 -7.69 23.82 0.49
C VAL A 452 -6.43 23.26 1.15
N GLU A 453 -6.33 23.39 2.47
CA GLU A 453 -5.22 22.82 3.23
C GLU A 453 -5.60 21.45 3.82
N THR A 454 -4.62 20.57 3.98
CA THR A 454 -4.80 19.35 4.79
C THR A 454 -4.76 19.68 6.28
N TRP A 455 -5.19 18.74 7.11
CA TRP A 455 -5.11 18.87 8.57
C TRP A 455 -4.10 17.88 9.17
N ASN A 456 -3.63 18.18 10.38
CA ASN A 456 -2.68 17.34 11.10
C ASN A 456 -3.37 16.30 11.99
N ARG A 457 -2.59 15.37 12.53
CA ARG A 457 -3.05 14.26 13.38
C ARG A 457 -3.83 14.73 14.61
N THR A 458 -3.40 15.83 15.22
CA THR A 458 -4.06 16.42 16.39
C THR A 458 -5.47 16.91 16.05
N THR A 459 -5.61 17.63 14.93
CA THR A 459 -6.91 18.07 14.43
C THR A 459 -7.79 16.88 14.05
N HIS A 460 -7.20 15.85 13.42
CA HIS A 460 -7.95 14.63 13.09
C HIS A 460 -8.49 13.95 14.36
N ALA A 461 -7.65 13.75 15.38
CA ALA A 461 -8.07 13.15 16.63
C ALA A 461 -9.17 13.93 17.34
N ALA A 462 -9.09 15.27 17.33
CA ALA A 462 -10.10 16.13 17.95
C ALA A 462 -11.46 16.06 17.23
N VAL A 463 -11.45 15.94 15.89
CA VAL A 463 -12.66 16.07 15.06
C VAL A 463 -13.27 14.72 14.67
N PHE A 464 -12.44 13.73 14.33
CA PHE A 464 -12.88 12.41 13.85
C PHE A 464 -12.89 11.36 14.96
N GLY A 465 -12.19 11.61 16.07
CA GLY A 465 -11.99 10.65 17.14
C GLY A 465 -10.54 10.18 17.19
N GLN A 466 -10.12 9.73 18.38
CA GLN A 466 -8.74 9.38 18.62
C GLN A 466 -8.46 7.95 18.16
N LEU A 467 -7.51 7.78 17.24
CA LEU A 467 -7.03 6.46 16.83
C LEU A 467 -6.30 5.79 18.02
N PRO A 468 -6.49 4.48 18.26
CA PRO A 468 -5.73 3.76 19.28
C PRO A 468 -4.22 3.70 18.93
N ALA A 469 -3.39 3.20 19.84
CA ALA A 469 -1.97 2.98 19.57
C ALA A 469 -1.81 1.85 18.55
N ARG A 470 -0.97 2.07 17.54
CA ARG A 470 -0.69 1.10 16.46
C ARG A 470 0.81 0.95 16.37
N VAL A 471 1.33 0.07 17.22
CA VAL A 471 2.77 -0.16 17.34
C VAL A 471 3.19 -1.23 16.33
N GLY A 472 4.00 -0.84 15.35
CA GLY A 472 4.61 -1.73 14.38
C GLY A 472 6.11 -1.91 14.64
N TYR A 473 6.66 -2.96 14.07
CA TYR A 473 8.08 -3.31 14.14
C TYR A 473 8.58 -3.59 12.74
N GLU A 474 9.76 -3.09 12.41
CA GLU A 474 10.38 -3.31 11.10
C GLU A 474 11.86 -3.64 11.31
N LEU A 475 12.38 -4.59 10.54
CA LEU A 475 13.82 -4.78 10.48
C LEU A 475 14.49 -3.58 9.80
N PRO A 476 15.73 -3.25 10.17
CA PRO A 476 16.49 -2.25 9.43
C PRO A 476 16.57 -2.61 7.94
N PRO A 477 16.38 -1.63 7.04
CA PRO A 477 16.50 -1.86 5.60
C PRO A 477 17.84 -2.50 5.25
N ALA A 478 17.85 -3.36 4.24
CA ALA A 478 19.10 -3.88 3.69
C ALA A 478 19.99 -2.72 3.21
N GLY A 479 21.27 -2.75 3.58
CA GLY A 479 22.19 -1.67 3.27
C GLY A 479 22.22 -0.51 4.28
N ASP A 480 21.37 -0.49 5.31
CA ASP A 480 21.49 0.47 6.40
C ASP A 480 22.78 0.20 7.20
N ALA A 481 23.72 1.14 7.09
CA ALA A 481 25.03 1.04 7.70
C ALA A 481 25.00 1.00 9.22
N ASP A 482 23.89 1.31 9.88
CA ASP A 482 23.75 1.24 11.34
C ASP A 482 22.78 0.15 11.81
N GLY A 483 22.06 -0.52 10.90
CA GLY A 483 20.99 -1.48 11.24
C GLY A 483 21.47 -2.79 11.88
N TYR A 484 22.62 -3.30 11.42
CA TYR A 484 23.18 -4.57 11.88
C TYR A 484 24.61 -4.39 12.36
N ARG A 485 24.88 -4.81 13.60
CA ARG A 485 26.21 -4.64 14.24
C ARG A 485 26.77 -5.97 14.69
N ILE A 486 27.97 -6.28 14.25
CA ILE A 486 28.76 -7.43 14.74
C ILE A 486 29.73 -6.93 15.78
N THR A 487 29.65 -7.49 16.99
CA THR A 487 30.63 -7.25 18.05
C THR A 487 31.21 -8.56 18.54
N GLY A 488 32.53 -8.65 18.64
CA GLY A 488 33.16 -9.89 19.07
C GLY A 488 34.67 -9.80 19.20
N PRO A 489 35.33 -10.94 19.48
CA PRO A 489 36.79 -11.00 19.66
C PRO A 489 37.57 -10.77 18.36
N TYR A 490 36.92 -10.89 17.20
CA TYR A 490 37.56 -10.80 15.89
C TYR A 490 37.39 -9.44 15.22
N ARG A 491 36.25 -8.77 15.43
CA ARG A 491 35.89 -7.51 14.78
C ARG A 491 34.76 -6.79 15.52
N ASN A 492 34.68 -5.50 15.24
CA ASN A 492 33.57 -4.63 15.61
C ASN A 492 33.23 -3.80 14.37
N GLU A 493 32.16 -4.17 13.67
CA GLU A 493 31.77 -3.55 12.40
C GLU A 493 30.26 -3.58 12.22
N THR A 494 29.78 -2.71 11.34
CA THR A 494 28.42 -2.74 10.85
C THR A 494 28.33 -3.57 9.57
N VAL A 495 27.17 -4.17 9.34
CA VAL A 495 26.92 -5.06 8.20
C VAL A 495 25.82 -4.49 7.34
N THR A 496 26.14 -4.30 6.06
CA THR A 496 25.21 -3.84 5.03
C THR A 496 24.78 -4.96 4.07
N ASP A 497 25.40 -6.14 4.18
CA ASP A 497 25.13 -7.29 3.31
C ASP A 497 23.81 -7.98 3.66
N ASP A 498 23.10 -8.44 2.63
CA ASP A 498 21.85 -9.22 2.74
C ASP A 498 22.04 -10.57 3.46
N THR A 499 23.28 -11.04 3.61
CA THR A 499 23.60 -12.27 4.34
C THR A 499 24.57 -12.01 5.48
N ILE A 500 24.14 -12.32 6.70
CA ILE A 500 24.96 -12.09 7.89
C ILE A 500 25.84 -13.31 8.16
N GLN A 501 27.14 -13.12 7.97
CA GLN A 501 28.18 -14.12 8.26
C GLN A 501 28.87 -13.79 9.58
N LEU A 502 28.83 -14.71 10.53
CA LEU A 502 29.46 -14.61 11.84
C LEU A 502 30.52 -15.68 12.05
N VAL A 503 31.45 -15.39 12.95
CA VAL A 503 32.37 -16.36 13.53
C VAL A 503 31.88 -16.78 14.93
N THR A 504 32.14 -18.02 15.33
CA THR A 504 31.79 -18.51 16.67
C THR A 504 32.29 -17.57 17.75
N GLY A 505 31.40 -17.13 18.63
CA GLY A 505 31.70 -16.16 19.69
C GLY A 505 31.54 -14.70 19.27
N GLU A 506 31.03 -14.40 18.08
CA GLU A 506 30.53 -13.07 17.74
C GLU A 506 29.08 -12.87 18.25
N ARG A 507 28.72 -11.62 18.47
CA ARG A 507 27.37 -11.15 18.81
C ARG A 507 26.84 -10.32 17.65
N LEU A 508 25.63 -10.63 17.22
CA LEU A 508 24.85 -9.78 16.34
C LEU A 508 23.93 -8.91 17.20
N THR A 509 23.91 -7.61 16.93
CA THR A 509 22.89 -6.67 17.40
C THR A 509 22.08 -6.19 16.20
N VAL A 510 20.76 -6.20 16.33
CA VAL A 510 19.78 -5.75 15.34
C VAL A 510 19.04 -4.55 15.93
N ASP A 511 19.17 -3.40 15.29
CA ASP A 511 18.58 -2.13 15.73
C ASP A 511 17.15 -1.99 15.19
N THR A 512 16.21 -2.76 15.75
CA THR A 512 14.84 -2.90 15.24
C THR A 512 14.08 -1.56 15.32
N LEU A 513 13.46 -1.13 14.22
CA LEU A 513 12.63 0.07 14.21
C LEU A 513 11.28 -0.24 14.86
N VAL A 514 10.89 0.58 15.83
CA VAL A 514 9.59 0.55 16.47
C VAL A 514 8.88 1.85 16.13
N SER A 515 7.70 1.77 15.51
CA SER A 515 6.92 2.95 15.13
C SER A 515 5.51 2.86 15.71
N ASN A 516 4.93 4.00 16.07
CA ASN A 516 3.53 4.06 16.50
C ASN A 516 2.72 4.91 15.52
N ALA A 517 2.10 4.25 14.55
CA ALA A 517 1.21 4.90 13.59
C ALA A 517 -0.14 5.34 14.20
N GLY A 518 -0.40 5.00 15.46
CA GLY A 518 -1.63 5.25 16.19
C GLY A 518 -1.80 6.67 16.73
N GLY A 519 -3.00 6.98 17.24
CA GLY A 519 -3.36 8.30 17.76
C GLY A 519 -3.18 8.47 19.28
N THR A 520 -2.79 7.41 19.98
CA THR A 520 -2.45 7.41 21.40
C THR A 520 -1.05 6.82 21.63
N ALA A 521 -0.41 7.18 22.74
CA ALA A 521 0.81 6.50 23.18
C ALA A 521 0.56 4.99 23.39
N GLY A 522 1.49 4.18 22.91
CA GLY A 522 1.49 2.72 23.02
C GLY A 522 2.60 2.19 23.91
N VAL A 523 2.49 0.91 24.28
CA VAL A 523 3.58 0.13 24.86
C VAL A 523 4.03 -0.87 23.81
N TYR A 524 5.34 -0.98 23.60
CA TYR A 524 5.91 -1.96 22.70
C TYR A 524 6.68 -3.02 23.50
N ASN A 525 6.69 -4.25 22.98
CA ASN A 525 7.48 -5.35 23.50
C ASN A 525 7.98 -6.20 22.34
N VAL A 526 9.25 -6.02 21.98
CA VAL A 526 9.87 -6.67 20.84
C VAL A 526 10.84 -7.75 21.31
N SER A 527 10.81 -8.91 20.67
CA SER A 527 11.64 -10.06 21.03
C SER A 527 12.42 -10.60 19.84
N MET A 528 13.69 -10.94 20.08
CA MET A 528 14.54 -11.67 19.14
C MET A 528 14.45 -13.15 19.46
N ARG A 529 14.11 -13.97 18.47
CA ARG A 529 14.10 -15.42 18.56
C ARG A 529 15.19 -16.04 17.69
N VAL A 530 15.84 -17.08 18.20
CA VAL A 530 16.79 -17.90 17.45
C VAL A 530 16.29 -19.33 17.47
N ASN A 531 15.99 -19.89 16.29
CA ASN A 531 15.41 -21.23 16.13
C ASN A 531 14.17 -21.43 17.03
N GLY A 532 13.30 -20.41 17.12
CA GLY A 532 12.06 -20.42 17.89
C GLY A 532 12.19 -20.09 19.38
N THR A 533 13.40 -19.96 19.92
CA THR A 533 13.61 -19.61 21.34
C THR A 533 13.86 -18.11 21.48
N VAL A 534 13.15 -17.42 22.38
CA VAL A 534 13.42 -16.01 22.70
C VAL A 534 14.78 -15.90 23.37
N VAL A 535 15.67 -15.10 22.80
CA VAL A 535 17.06 -14.91 23.28
C VAL A 535 17.34 -13.51 23.81
N ASP A 536 16.53 -12.53 23.40
CA ASP A 536 16.57 -11.15 23.88
C ASP A 536 15.19 -10.51 23.73
N GLU A 537 14.86 -9.56 24.60
CA GLU A 537 13.56 -8.87 24.61
C GLU A 537 13.72 -7.45 25.17
N THR A 538 13.07 -6.48 24.52
CA THR A 538 13.10 -5.07 24.90
C THR A 538 11.68 -4.51 24.86
N SER A 539 11.32 -3.77 25.92
CA SER A 539 10.01 -3.13 26.03
C SER A 539 10.14 -1.64 26.35
N GLY A 540 9.18 -0.83 25.89
CA GLY A 540 9.15 0.60 26.16
C GLY A 540 7.79 1.22 25.90
N ARG A 541 7.70 2.55 26.10
CA ARG A 541 6.54 3.36 25.73
C ARG A 541 6.92 4.22 24.53
N ILE A 542 5.99 4.40 23.60
CA ILE A 542 6.17 5.19 22.39
C ILE A 542 4.96 6.10 22.19
N GLU A 543 5.20 7.39 21.97
CA GLU A 543 4.13 8.37 21.77
C GLU A 543 3.49 8.22 20.37
N ALA A 544 2.35 8.87 20.14
CA ALA A 544 1.64 8.80 18.86
C ALA A 544 2.44 9.45 17.73
N GLY A 545 2.57 8.75 16.59
CA GLY A 545 3.33 9.23 15.41
C GLY A 545 4.85 9.16 15.56
N GLU A 546 5.37 8.71 16.69
CA GLU A 546 6.81 8.62 16.92
C GLU A 546 7.40 7.30 16.43
N SER A 547 8.71 7.33 16.18
CA SER A 547 9.52 6.14 15.89
C SER A 547 10.76 6.11 16.78
N THR A 548 11.19 4.93 17.18
CA THR A 548 12.38 4.72 18.01
C THR A 548 13.05 3.39 17.65
N THR A 549 14.30 3.20 18.09
CA THR A 549 15.07 2.00 17.80
C THR A 549 15.20 1.15 19.06
N ALA A 550 14.87 -0.13 18.96
CA ALA A 550 15.02 -1.13 20.01
C ALA A 550 16.14 -2.12 19.66
N PRO A 551 17.35 -1.97 20.24
CA PRO A 551 18.44 -2.90 19.99
C PRO A 551 18.13 -4.27 20.62
N LEU A 552 18.27 -5.33 19.82
CA LEU A 552 18.18 -6.72 20.27
C LEU A 552 19.45 -7.45 19.88
N SER A 553 20.01 -8.28 20.76
CA SER A 553 21.31 -8.89 20.54
C SER A 553 21.41 -10.34 20.96
N HIS A 554 22.15 -11.13 20.17
CA HIS A 554 22.45 -12.51 20.51
C HIS A 554 23.90 -12.88 20.19
N ARG A 555 24.53 -13.64 21.09
CA ARG A 555 25.86 -14.21 20.90
C ARG A 555 25.74 -15.64 20.38
N PHE A 556 26.47 -15.95 19.32
CA PHE A 556 26.41 -17.26 18.66
C PHE A 556 27.63 -18.12 18.99
N PRO A 557 27.53 -19.08 19.94
CA PRO A 557 28.70 -19.83 20.40
C PRO A 557 29.09 -21.01 19.49
N THR A 558 28.16 -21.52 18.68
CA THR A 558 28.33 -22.74 17.90
C THR A 558 28.20 -22.47 16.40
N PRO A 559 28.95 -23.20 15.55
CA PRO A 559 28.81 -23.06 14.11
C PRO A 559 27.51 -23.71 13.62
N GLY A 560 26.90 -23.12 12.60
CA GLY A 560 25.64 -23.57 12.01
C GLY A 560 24.90 -22.45 11.30
N THR A 561 23.77 -22.79 10.67
CA THR A 561 22.83 -21.81 10.13
C THR A 561 21.70 -21.61 11.13
N TYR A 562 21.35 -20.36 11.38
CA TYR A 562 20.34 -19.94 12.35
C TYR A 562 19.26 -19.12 11.66
N HIS A 563 18.02 -19.38 12.04
CA HIS A 563 16.89 -18.51 11.70
C HIS A 563 16.67 -17.58 12.87
N VAL A 564 17.05 -16.32 12.66
CA VAL A 564 16.77 -15.23 13.59
C VAL A 564 15.44 -14.63 13.18
N VAL A 565 14.54 -14.43 14.15
CA VAL A 565 13.23 -13.83 13.93
C VAL A 565 13.05 -12.66 14.86
N VAL A 566 12.69 -11.51 14.31
CA VAL A 566 12.25 -10.32 15.06
C VAL A 566 10.86 -9.98 14.55
N ASP A 567 9.86 -10.02 15.44
CA ASP A 567 8.45 -9.77 15.13
C ASP A 567 7.87 -10.49 13.89
N GLY A 568 8.37 -11.70 13.59
CA GLY A 568 7.90 -12.52 12.47
C GLY A 568 8.73 -12.37 11.19
N GLU A 569 9.49 -11.29 11.04
CA GLU A 569 10.47 -11.12 9.97
C GLU A 569 11.72 -11.96 10.22
N ARG A 570 12.30 -12.51 9.14
CA ARG A 570 13.35 -13.53 9.21
C ARG A 570 14.68 -13.03 8.67
N ILE A 571 15.74 -13.25 9.45
CA ILE A 571 17.12 -13.02 9.06
C ILE A 571 17.86 -14.36 9.08
N ASN A 572 18.55 -14.68 7.98
CA ASN A 572 19.40 -15.86 7.90
C ASN A 572 20.82 -15.52 8.36
N VAL A 573 21.24 -16.15 9.46
CA VAL A 573 22.58 -15.95 10.03
C VAL A 573 23.38 -17.24 9.89
N THR A 574 24.56 -17.15 9.28
CA THR A 574 25.49 -18.29 9.18
C THR A 574 26.67 -18.06 10.10
N VAL A 575 26.94 -19.03 10.97
CA VAL A 575 28.02 -18.97 11.96
C VAL A 575 29.04 -20.05 11.61
N GLN A 576 30.30 -19.65 11.48
CA GLN A 576 31.39 -20.56 11.15
C GLN A 576 32.51 -20.46 12.18
N ARG A 577 33.38 -21.47 12.23
CA ARG A 577 34.56 -21.40 13.10
C ARG A 577 35.57 -20.39 12.53
N PRO A 578 36.36 -19.73 13.39
CA PRO A 578 37.45 -18.88 12.92
C PRO A 578 38.42 -19.69 12.08
N VAL A 579 39.01 -19.04 11.09
CA VAL A 579 40.08 -19.63 10.28
C VAL A 579 41.31 -19.86 11.17
N ARG A 580 41.98 -21.01 11.03
CA ARG A 580 43.27 -21.23 11.68
C ARG A 580 44.36 -20.50 10.89
N ALA A 581 44.79 -19.35 11.37
CA ALA A 581 45.88 -18.60 10.74
C ALA A 581 47.24 -19.23 11.06
N ASN A 582 48.19 -19.09 10.14
CA ASN A 582 49.53 -19.67 10.25
C ASN A 582 50.58 -18.57 10.35
N VAL A 583 51.65 -18.86 11.09
CA VAL A 583 52.89 -18.08 11.00
C VAL A 583 53.52 -18.40 9.64
N VAL A 584 53.83 -17.37 8.86
CA VAL A 584 54.40 -17.48 7.52
C VAL A 584 55.85 -17.02 7.43
N SER A 585 56.31 -16.20 8.37
CA SER A 585 57.72 -15.85 8.53
C SER A 585 58.07 -15.57 9.98
N LEU A 586 59.35 -15.74 10.31
CA LEU A 586 59.95 -15.38 11.59
C LEU A 586 61.25 -14.62 11.30
N ASP A 587 61.33 -13.41 11.82
CA ASP A 587 62.52 -12.55 11.76
C ASP A 587 63.07 -12.37 13.19
N VAL A 588 64.39 -12.41 13.36
CA VAL A 588 65.03 -12.31 14.68
C VAL A 588 66.16 -11.30 14.63
N GLU A 589 66.08 -10.29 15.50
CA GLU A 589 67.10 -9.24 15.59
C GLU A 589 67.49 -8.94 17.06
N PRO A 590 68.81 -8.86 17.36
CA PRO A 590 69.96 -9.24 16.52
C PRO A 590 70.20 -10.77 16.48
N THR A 591 70.82 -11.27 15.40
CA THR A 591 71.26 -12.68 15.27
C THR A 591 72.59 -12.99 15.96
N THR A 592 73.23 -11.97 16.56
CA THR A 592 74.41 -12.12 17.42
C THR A 592 74.21 -11.28 18.68
N ALA A 593 74.33 -11.89 19.86
CA ALA A 593 74.07 -11.25 21.14
C ALA A 593 75.12 -11.65 22.19
N GLN A 594 75.20 -10.94 23.31
CA GLN A 594 75.97 -11.34 24.49
C GLN A 594 75.11 -12.14 25.47
N GLN A 595 75.76 -12.96 26.28
CA GLN A 595 75.09 -13.68 27.36
C GLN A 595 74.43 -12.68 28.31
N GLY A 596 73.12 -12.87 28.54
CA GLY A 596 72.28 -11.98 29.34
C GLY A 596 71.47 -10.98 28.51
N ASP A 597 71.73 -10.85 27.20
CA ASP A 597 70.96 -9.98 26.31
C ASP A 597 69.58 -10.59 26.00
N THR A 598 68.71 -9.73 25.48
CA THR A 598 67.39 -10.08 24.95
C THR A 598 67.39 -9.87 23.44
N VAL A 599 66.75 -10.78 22.70
CA VAL A 599 66.51 -10.64 21.27
C VAL A 599 65.01 -10.53 20.98
N VAL A 600 64.65 -9.81 19.92
CA VAL A 600 63.27 -9.63 19.50
C VAL A 600 62.97 -10.62 18.37
N LEU A 601 61.93 -11.43 18.56
CA LEU A 601 61.36 -12.30 17.53
C LEU A 601 60.13 -11.62 16.96
N THR A 602 60.12 -11.37 15.65
CA THR A 602 58.97 -10.85 14.92
C THR A 602 58.35 -11.99 14.11
N ALA A 603 57.24 -12.53 14.60
CA ALA A 603 56.48 -13.57 13.91
C ALA A 603 55.39 -12.91 13.04
N THR A 604 55.41 -13.18 11.74
CA THR A 604 54.40 -12.66 10.81
C THR A 604 53.37 -13.73 10.49
N LEU A 605 52.11 -13.40 10.70
CA LEU A 605 50.96 -14.26 10.45
C LEU A 605 50.22 -13.81 9.19
N TYR A 606 49.59 -14.76 8.51
CA TYR A 606 48.73 -14.49 7.35
C TYR A 606 47.41 -15.25 7.43
N ASN A 607 46.32 -14.54 7.20
CA ASN A 607 44.99 -15.10 6.96
C ASN A 607 44.60 -14.82 5.50
N GLY A 608 44.58 -15.85 4.66
CA GLY A 608 44.21 -15.74 3.24
C GLY A 608 42.73 -16.00 2.95
N GLU A 609 41.90 -16.14 3.97
CA GLU A 609 40.49 -16.53 3.84
C GLU A 609 39.55 -15.32 4.02
N PRO A 610 38.32 -15.36 3.45
CA PRO A 610 37.32 -14.30 3.53
C PRO A 610 36.66 -14.12 4.90
N ARG A 611 37.19 -14.75 5.96
CA ARG A 611 36.60 -14.71 7.30
C ARG A 611 37.68 -14.48 8.34
N PRO A 612 37.35 -13.88 9.50
CA PRO A 612 38.31 -13.73 10.56
C PRO A 612 38.92 -15.06 11.01
N GLY A 613 40.16 -14.99 11.46
CA GLY A 613 40.94 -16.10 11.92
C GLY A 613 41.56 -15.88 13.29
N GLU A 614 42.13 -16.95 13.82
CA GLU A 614 42.94 -16.92 15.02
C GLU A 614 44.17 -17.81 14.89
N ALA A 615 45.19 -17.45 15.64
CA ALA A 615 46.40 -18.24 15.80
C ALA A 615 46.89 -18.17 17.24
N THR A 616 47.49 -19.27 17.69
CA THR A 616 48.30 -19.29 18.92
C THR A 616 49.75 -19.50 18.51
N VAL A 617 50.55 -18.45 18.63
CA VAL A 617 51.98 -18.50 18.34
C VAL A 617 52.72 -18.96 19.59
N VAL A 618 53.34 -20.13 19.50
CA VAL A 618 54.23 -20.66 20.53
C VAL A 618 55.65 -20.25 20.17
N PHE A 619 56.30 -19.52 21.06
CA PHE A 619 57.70 -19.11 20.93
C PHE A 619 58.60 -20.09 21.67
N THR A 620 59.64 -20.57 20.99
CA THR A 620 60.53 -21.61 21.52
C THR A 620 61.98 -21.16 21.57
N ARG A 621 62.72 -21.64 22.56
CA ARG A 621 64.17 -21.56 22.69
C ARG A 621 64.71 -22.97 22.83
N ASP A 622 65.55 -23.41 21.91
CA ASP A 622 66.08 -24.78 21.84
C ASP A 622 64.99 -25.85 21.90
N SER A 623 63.88 -25.61 21.17
CA SER A 623 62.66 -26.42 21.17
C SER A 623 61.81 -26.41 22.46
N GLU A 624 62.24 -25.72 23.52
CA GLU A 624 61.44 -25.53 24.72
C GLU A 624 60.54 -24.29 24.59
N GLU A 625 59.27 -24.40 24.98
CA GLU A 625 58.35 -23.25 25.01
C GLU A 625 58.80 -22.21 26.05
N VAL A 626 59.01 -20.97 25.61
CA VAL A 626 59.35 -19.83 26.47
C VAL A 626 58.26 -18.76 26.48
N GLY A 627 57.23 -18.91 25.65
CA GLY A 627 56.06 -18.06 25.66
C GLY A 627 55.01 -18.49 24.65
N ARG A 628 53.77 -18.05 24.87
CA ARG A 628 52.67 -18.23 23.93
C ARG A 628 51.89 -16.93 23.79
N ARG A 629 51.39 -16.65 22.58
CA ARG A 629 50.52 -15.51 22.31
C ARG A 629 49.37 -15.92 21.40
N HIS A 630 48.15 -15.67 21.87
CA HIS A 630 46.95 -15.77 21.03
C HIS A 630 46.73 -14.47 20.25
N VAL A 631 46.38 -14.57 18.98
CA VAL A 631 46.18 -13.44 18.06
C VAL A 631 44.92 -13.70 17.25
N THR A 632 44.04 -12.71 17.17
CA THR A 632 42.91 -12.67 16.22
C THR A 632 43.31 -11.88 14.99
N MET A 633 42.79 -12.27 13.84
CA MET A 633 43.16 -11.69 12.54
C MET A 633 41.92 -11.42 11.71
N PRO A 634 41.79 -10.23 11.10
CA PRO A 634 40.75 -9.97 10.10
C PRO A 634 40.89 -10.90 8.88
N ALA A 635 39.85 -10.91 8.02
CA ALA A 635 39.91 -11.55 6.71
C ALA A 635 41.03 -10.94 5.84
N TYR A 636 41.66 -11.76 4.99
CA TYR A 636 42.70 -11.33 4.04
C TYR A 636 43.83 -10.47 4.64
N ASN A 637 44.18 -10.68 5.91
CA ASN A 637 45.07 -9.80 6.65
C ASN A 637 46.45 -10.43 6.89
N ARG A 638 47.49 -9.58 6.97
CA ARG A 638 48.83 -9.93 7.44
C ARG A 638 49.17 -9.09 8.68
N THR A 639 49.52 -9.74 9.78
CA THR A 639 49.84 -9.09 11.07
C THR A 639 51.15 -9.64 11.60
N SER A 640 52.00 -8.79 12.17
CA SER A 640 53.24 -9.20 12.85
C SER A 640 53.11 -9.01 14.35
N ILE A 641 53.63 -9.96 15.12
CA ILE A 641 53.73 -9.86 16.58
C ILE A 641 55.17 -9.99 17.01
N GLU A 642 55.53 -9.25 18.06
CA GLU A 642 56.88 -9.24 18.60
C GLU A 642 56.95 -9.96 19.96
N ARG A 643 58.05 -10.66 20.19
CA ARG A 643 58.36 -11.27 21.49
C ARG A 643 59.84 -11.14 21.83
N GLU A 644 60.09 -10.55 22.98
CA GLU A 644 61.41 -10.51 23.60
C GLU A 644 61.75 -11.85 24.29
N ILE A 645 62.92 -12.41 23.98
CA ILE A 645 63.44 -13.64 24.58
C ILE A 645 64.85 -13.38 25.13
N SER A 646 65.06 -13.70 26.41
CA SER A 646 66.37 -13.60 27.06
C SER A 646 67.28 -14.79 26.73
N LEU A 647 68.59 -14.52 26.63
CA LEU A 647 69.63 -15.49 26.25
C LEU A 647 70.63 -15.72 27.40
N PRO A 648 70.29 -16.57 28.40
CA PRO A 648 71.06 -16.69 29.64
C PRO A 648 72.37 -17.50 29.51
N ARG A 649 72.53 -18.28 28.45
CA ARG A 649 73.67 -19.18 28.24
C ARG A 649 74.40 -18.84 26.93
N PRO A 650 75.74 -18.88 26.90
CA PRO A 650 76.50 -18.72 25.67
C PRO A 650 76.42 -19.97 24.78
N GLY A 651 76.59 -19.79 23.47
CA GLY A 651 76.47 -20.86 22.46
C GLY A 651 75.53 -20.47 21.31
N THR A 652 75.32 -21.39 20.39
CA THR A 652 74.27 -21.24 19.37
C THR A 652 72.93 -21.61 20.01
N VAL A 653 71.95 -20.71 19.94
CA VAL A 653 70.59 -20.89 20.48
C VAL A 653 69.59 -20.88 19.32
N SER A 654 68.72 -21.88 19.24
CA SER A 654 67.71 -21.99 18.20
C SER A 654 66.40 -21.32 18.65
N LEU A 655 65.95 -20.29 17.95
CA LEU A 655 64.76 -19.53 18.30
C LEU A 655 63.65 -19.77 17.26
N GLY A 656 62.46 -20.16 17.73
CA GLY A 656 61.34 -20.54 16.88
C GLY A 656 60.03 -19.84 17.25
N ALA A 657 59.11 -19.78 16.29
CA ALA A 657 57.76 -19.27 16.46
C ALA A 657 56.79 -20.08 15.59
N GLY A 658 55.93 -20.89 16.21
CA GLY A 658 55.03 -21.78 15.47
C GLY A 658 55.78 -22.86 14.68
N THR A 659 55.43 -23.05 13.40
CA THR A 659 55.95 -24.14 12.54
C THR A 659 56.92 -23.67 11.45
N VAL A 660 57.25 -22.37 11.41
CA VAL A 660 58.27 -21.87 10.46
C VAL A 660 59.67 -22.27 10.92
N PRO A 661 60.66 -22.36 10.00
CA PRO A 661 62.04 -22.68 10.36
C PRO A 661 62.57 -21.76 11.48
N SER A 662 63.27 -22.34 12.45
CA SER A 662 63.91 -21.58 13.52
C SER A 662 65.11 -20.78 13.01
N VAL A 663 65.46 -19.72 13.73
CA VAL A 663 66.62 -18.87 13.46
C VAL A 663 67.68 -19.12 14.52
N GLU A 664 68.89 -19.44 14.08
CA GLU A 664 70.05 -19.66 14.96
C GLU A 664 70.67 -18.32 15.36
N VAL A 665 70.77 -18.09 16.68
CA VAL A 665 71.39 -16.89 17.26
C VAL A 665 72.68 -17.27 17.96
N MET A 666 73.78 -16.58 17.61
CA MET A 666 75.08 -16.79 18.23
C MET A 666 75.21 -15.93 19.50
N VAL A 667 75.28 -16.59 20.67
CA VAL A 667 75.40 -15.93 21.97
C VAL A 667 76.84 -15.99 22.47
N ARG A 668 77.50 -14.83 22.54
CA ARG A 668 78.87 -14.70 23.03
C ARG A 668 78.90 -14.67 24.55
N PRO A 669 79.83 -15.38 25.22
CA PRO A 669 79.96 -15.31 26.68
C PRO A 669 80.31 -13.89 27.13
N ASN A 670 79.63 -13.44 28.17
CA ASN A 670 79.94 -12.14 28.78
C ASN A 670 81.23 -12.27 29.58
N ARG A 671 82.33 -11.63 29.14
CA ARG A 671 83.61 -11.70 29.85
C ARG A 671 83.54 -10.84 31.09
N VAL A 672 83.31 -11.47 32.24
CA VAL A 672 83.48 -10.80 33.53
C VAL A 672 84.95 -10.42 33.68
N ARG A 673 85.22 -9.11 33.69
CA ARG A 673 86.54 -8.57 34.03
C ARG A 673 86.74 -8.76 35.53
N THR A 674 87.45 -9.82 35.93
CA THR A 674 87.87 -10.01 37.33
C THR A 674 88.78 -8.86 37.72
N MET A 675 88.25 -7.86 38.43
CA MET A 675 89.08 -6.88 39.13
C MET A 675 89.57 -7.52 40.42
N THR A 676 90.85 -7.91 40.42
CA THR A 676 91.58 -8.28 41.64
C THR A 676 91.77 -7.02 42.48
N ALA A 677 90.92 -6.81 43.48
CA ALA A 677 91.11 -5.76 44.47
C ALA A 677 92.04 -6.28 45.58
N THR A 678 93.27 -5.77 45.60
CA THR A 678 94.24 -5.94 46.68
C THR A 678 93.73 -5.29 47.95
N ALA A 679 93.73 -6.04 49.05
CA ALA A 679 93.31 -5.60 50.36
C ALA A 679 94.44 -4.90 51.14
N THR A 680 94.10 -3.78 51.81
CA THR A 680 94.72 -3.29 53.06
C THR A 680 93.76 -2.33 53.78
N PRO A 681 93.86 -2.09 55.10
CA PRO A 681 92.75 -2.38 56.02
C PRO A 681 92.20 -1.15 56.75
N THR A 682 90.96 -1.34 57.24
CA THR A 682 90.34 -0.85 58.49
C THR A 682 90.44 0.63 58.88
N ALA A 683 89.27 1.28 58.93
CA ALA A 683 88.90 2.12 60.08
C ALA A 683 87.40 1.98 60.37
N THR A 684 87.13 1.71 61.65
CA THR A 684 85.87 1.44 62.32
C THR A 684 85.00 2.68 62.46
N ALA A 685 83.67 2.54 62.36
CA ALA A 685 82.70 2.87 63.42
C ALA A 685 81.36 3.47 62.91
N THR A 686 80.30 2.74 63.27
CA THR A 686 79.02 3.20 63.84
C THR A 686 78.03 4.05 63.02
N SER A 687 77.00 3.34 62.56
CA SER A 687 75.56 3.53 62.81
C SER A 687 74.83 4.86 62.49
N ARG A 688 73.69 4.64 61.79
CA ARG A 688 72.33 5.19 62.04
C ARG A 688 71.88 6.30 61.10
N GLY A 689 70.69 6.13 60.53
CA GLY A 689 69.75 7.22 60.25
C GLY A 689 69.36 7.43 58.78
N ASP A 690 68.16 6.95 58.45
CA ASP A 690 67.11 7.53 57.61
C ASP A 690 67.40 8.75 56.70
N GLY A 691 66.82 8.68 55.49
CA GLY A 691 65.85 9.71 55.08
C GLY A 691 66.27 10.74 54.02
N ALA A 692 65.58 10.63 52.87
CA ALA A 692 65.00 11.72 52.06
C ALA A 692 65.88 12.74 51.30
N GLY A 693 65.87 12.60 49.95
CA GLY A 693 65.90 13.68 48.91
C GLY A 693 67.07 14.67 48.91
N PRO A 694 67.04 15.77 48.14
CA PRO A 694 66.30 16.08 46.90
C PRO A 694 67.19 16.74 45.79
N GLY A 695 66.61 16.96 44.58
CA GLY A 695 66.89 18.11 43.68
C GLY A 695 68.23 18.18 42.93
N VAL A 696 68.44 18.93 41.83
CA VAL A 696 67.69 20.01 41.15
C VAL A 696 68.47 20.42 39.87
N VAL A 697 67.77 20.61 38.72
CA VAL A 697 67.89 21.67 37.67
C VAL A 697 69.14 21.65 36.72
N ALA A 698 69.09 21.87 35.39
CA ALA A 698 68.48 22.97 34.59
C ALA A 698 68.44 22.70 33.03
N LEU A 699 67.38 23.15 32.31
CA LEU A 699 67.31 24.21 31.24
C LEU A 699 67.63 23.76 29.77
N VAL A 700 66.93 24.06 28.64
CA VAL A 700 66.32 25.29 28.02
C VAL A 700 65.41 24.91 26.79
N VAL A 701 64.11 25.28 26.70
CA VAL A 701 63.39 26.33 25.83
C VAL A 701 63.02 25.86 24.37
N ALA A 702 61.87 26.12 23.69
CA ALA A 702 60.76 27.10 23.78
C ALA A 702 59.48 26.73 22.97
N LEU A 703 58.31 27.22 23.47
CA LEU A 703 57.18 27.95 22.82
C LEU A 703 56.31 27.26 21.72
N SER A 704 54.97 27.39 21.67
CA SER A 704 54.00 28.42 22.15
C SER A 704 52.57 27.81 22.21
N VAL A 705 51.76 28.04 23.28
CA VAL A 705 50.62 29.01 23.37
C VAL A 705 49.30 28.49 22.70
N LEU A 706 48.11 28.46 23.30
CA LEU A 706 47.57 28.90 24.60
C LEU A 706 46.24 28.15 24.88
N TRP A 707 46.05 27.78 26.16
CA TRP A 707 44.88 27.95 27.04
C TRP A 707 43.45 27.46 26.68
N VAL A 708 42.86 26.54 27.47
CA VAL A 708 42.25 26.70 28.83
C VAL A 708 40.84 27.28 28.69
N ALA A 709 39.80 26.82 29.37
CA ALA A 709 39.48 25.69 30.24
C ALA A 709 37.94 25.84 30.45
N LEU A 710 37.19 25.14 31.29
CA LEU A 710 37.46 24.44 32.52
C LEU A 710 36.14 23.77 32.92
N ARG A 711 36.28 22.57 33.52
CA ARG A 711 35.38 21.96 34.52
C ARG A 711 33.98 21.55 34.06
N ARG A 712 33.68 20.24 34.13
CA ARG A 712 33.22 19.50 35.33
C ARG A 712 31.98 20.21 35.92
N ARG A 713 30.83 19.56 36.09
CA ARG A 713 30.59 18.24 36.68
C ARG A 713 29.07 17.99 36.56
N LEU A 714 28.66 16.73 36.42
CA LEU A 714 27.39 16.15 36.88
C LEU A 714 26.10 16.96 36.61
N GLY A 715 25.40 16.51 35.57
CA GLY A 715 23.95 16.47 35.41
C GLY A 715 23.65 15.14 34.75
#